data_AF-A0A433JI59-F1
#
_entry.id   AF-A0A433JI59-F1
#
_cell.length_a   1.000
_cell.length_b   1.000
_cell.length_c   1.000
_cell.angle_alpha   90.00
_cell.angle_beta   90.00
_cell.angle_gamma   90.00
#
_symmetry.space_group_name_H-M   'P 1'
#
loop_
_entity.id
_entity.type
_entity.pdbx_description
1 polymer ?
#
loop_
_entity_poly.entity_id
_entity_poly.type
_entity_poly.pdbx_seq_one_letter_code
_entity_poly.pdbx_strand_id
1 'polypeptide(L)'
;MIGCSGGGGHVAAIQGLYSYFKKRFGNDIVFPEYDVVSYANKNTSPMRNKITHAVGVMHAPVVGIFARGIVSLSPLPVLPDKNALSDEINSLSLKEEKTKKRKYVDMLLDVYPAGYESAAAWNVLQRNDKTEQLAKLIALQKMSDADNYAVTYNHYLTTLKTAAQQGVPYTEVISTQAMALPALCDAVKDYNKWISDEQQNAPDMCIHQYLTDIPTAGAVHFFNALAMLTPEQQSQMKLYGVGMSNEIIQHFFPGENHFSSLCNIPIKENPMVREGFCNPVLDNSACFHQEVILQLADAEGFYTVNIKPHEQIASIMLGSQAGNDTYEYIETLLVNGMDKVFIFGGLSNRFLKGKIEKLIERHCEYKDRIISLGNQGDEQIASLMTRSNMVIIRGGGLSTMEQLAMNHNKEQTVLIHHANSAAKELTSGIPWEDANVRFLLDELTQQGVHCEKTTPERAARHIAEGRLIAAVKRLGANIDTATAIQHIKSLDDDGLKICVDALQLSESKLSTSLPEELTRYFRYREQSAKTHLDFINDKLAAARDTLTTVIRQEIGDAGGEEQEGDLMPTARQSIDYASIALSENPSPVLVSAIDAYKSIQKLQEIIKTEEAKTSADKILIKFREEYAKPETKIVLSVGIIRKIIEAINYILADYFDFFAARLTPAQQVKKYLGKLDKNGKAGASDFSFFKDDAARDGVAASIEQNNSNKNDQCNQAQNQLFL
;
A
#
# COMPACT_ATOMS: atom_id res chain seq x y z
N MET A 1 -15.14 18.85 21.52
CA MET A 1 -14.44 17.94 20.58
C MET A 1 -14.02 16.68 21.33
N ILE A 2 -14.06 15.50 20.69
CA ILE A 2 -13.75 14.20 21.30
C ILE A 2 -12.76 13.44 20.41
N GLY A 3 -11.67 12.96 21.00
CA GLY A 3 -10.64 12.15 20.35
C GLY A 3 -10.30 10.89 21.17
N CYS A 4 -9.28 10.14 20.76
CA CYS A 4 -8.86 8.91 21.44
C CYS A 4 -7.34 8.71 21.35
N SER A 5 -6.69 8.36 22.46
CA SER A 5 -5.25 8.06 22.50
C SER A 5 -4.89 6.61 22.12
N GLY A 6 -5.88 5.77 21.77
CA GLY A 6 -5.69 4.39 21.31
C GLY A 6 -5.18 4.28 19.87
N GLY A 7 -4.16 5.06 19.53
CA GLY A 7 -3.60 5.22 18.19
C GLY A 7 -3.33 6.68 17.85
N GLY A 8 -2.11 6.97 17.37
CA GLY A 8 -1.68 8.36 17.09
C GLY A 8 -2.53 9.09 16.03
N GLY A 9 -3.20 8.35 15.13
CA GLY A 9 -4.02 8.92 14.07
C GLY A 9 -5.25 9.70 14.56
N HIS A 10 -5.95 9.22 15.59
CA HIS A 10 -7.15 9.92 16.10
C HIS A 10 -6.82 11.25 16.76
N VAL A 11 -5.71 11.30 17.53
CA VAL A 11 -5.22 12.54 18.16
C VAL A 11 -4.79 13.55 17.10
N ALA A 12 -4.05 13.11 16.08
CA ALA A 12 -3.65 14.00 15.00
C ALA A 12 -4.85 14.48 14.16
N ALA A 13 -5.86 13.64 13.93
CA ALA A 13 -7.08 14.02 13.21
C ALA A 13 -7.92 15.06 13.98
N ILE A 14 -8.10 14.89 15.29
CA ILE A 14 -8.88 15.85 16.10
C ILE A 14 -8.14 17.20 16.21
N GLN A 15 -6.80 17.18 16.24
CA GLN A 15 -5.97 18.38 16.17
C GLN A 15 -6.02 19.05 14.79
N GLY A 16 -6.06 18.26 13.71
CA GLY A 16 -6.30 18.74 12.34
C GLY A 16 -7.62 19.51 12.23
N LEU A 17 -8.71 18.90 12.72
CA LEU A 17 -10.03 19.53 12.76
C LEU A 17 -10.01 20.85 13.54
N TYR A 18 -9.38 20.87 14.72
CA TYR A 18 -9.27 22.08 15.53
C TYR A 18 -8.57 23.21 14.75
N SER A 19 -7.44 22.89 14.10
CA SER A 19 -6.67 23.85 13.33
C SER A 19 -7.46 24.38 12.13
N TYR A 20 -8.10 23.47 11.39
CA TYR A 20 -8.97 23.80 10.27
C TYR A 20 -10.10 24.76 10.67
N PHE A 21 -10.86 24.43 11.71
CA PHE A 21 -11.99 25.26 12.14
C PHE A 21 -11.53 26.61 12.69
N LYS A 22 -10.46 26.62 13.50
CA LYS A 22 -9.89 27.86 14.03
C LYS A 22 -9.43 28.79 12.91
N LYS A 23 -8.80 28.25 11.85
CA LYS A 23 -8.39 29.06 10.70
C LYS A 23 -9.60 29.55 9.90
N ARG A 24 -10.57 28.67 9.64
CA ARG A 24 -11.70 28.95 8.75
C ARG A 24 -12.72 29.92 9.34
N PHE A 25 -12.96 29.84 10.65
CA PHE A 25 -14.01 30.56 11.36
C PHE A 25 -13.45 31.53 12.41
N GLY A 26 -12.14 31.49 12.70
CA GLY A 26 -11.50 32.46 13.59
C GLY A 26 -12.13 32.46 14.99
N ASN A 27 -12.60 33.63 15.40
CA ASN A 27 -13.22 33.86 16.71
C ASN A 27 -14.73 33.55 16.73
N ASP A 28 -15.33 33.16 15.61
CA ASP A 28 -16.77 32.83 15.53
C ASP A 28 -17.09 31.50 16.21
N ILE A 29 -16.08 30.66 16.47
CA ILE A 29 -16.22 29.38 17.16
C ILE A 29 -15.36 29.40 18.42
N VAL A 30 -15.96 29.04 19.55
CA VAL A 30 -15.26 28.86 20.82
C VAL A 30 -14.97 27.39 21.04
N PHE A 31 -13.70 27.05 21.27
CA PHE A 31 -13.26 25.72 21.65
C PHE A 31 -12.90 25.67 23.14
N PRO A 32 -13.73 25.04 23.98
CA PRO A 32 -13.45 24.92 25.42
C PRO A 32 -12.15 24.17 25.69
N GLU A 33 -11.52 24.52 26.81
CA GLU A 33 -10.35 23.81 27.31
C GLU A 33 -10.76 22.84 28.41
N TYR A 34 -10.24 21.63 28.31
CA TYR A 34 -10.47 20.56 29.27
C TYR A 34 -9.20 20.28 30.03
N ASP A 35 -9.31 20.17 31.35
CA ASP A 35 -8.21 19.70 32.19
C ASP A 35 -7.96 18.21 31.90
N VAL A 36 -6.69 17.87 31.70
CA VAL A 36 -6.29 16.49 31.45
C VAL A 36 -6.43 15.64 32.71
N VAL A 37 -6.90 14.40 32.57
CA VAL A 37 -6.95 13.47 33.71
C VAL A 37 -5.66 12.68 33.76
N SER A 38 -4.79 12.98 34.74
CA SER A 38 -3.56 12.23 34.96
C SER A 38 -3.83 10.79 35.43
N TYR A 39 -2.88 9.89 35.20
CA TYR A 39 -3.01 8.50 35.62
C TYR A 39 -3.20 8.36 37.14
N ALA A 40 -2.51 9.19 37.92
CA ALA A 40 -2.61 9.22 39.38
C ALA A 40 -4.03 9.58 39.87
N ASN A 41 -4.76 10.37 39.09
CA ASN A 41 -6.12 10.82 39.41
C ASN A 41 -7.20 9.87 38.88
N LYS A 42 -6.82 8.79 38.19
CA LYS A 42 -7.78 7.78 37.73
C LYS A 42 -8.22 6.87 38.87
N ASN A 43 -9.53 6.81 39.09
CA ASN A 43 -10.15 5.89 40.03
C ASN A 43 -9.76 4.43 39.71
N THR A 44 -9.55 3.63 40.75
CA THR A 44 -9.42 2.18 40.58
C THR A 44 -10.69 1.61 40.00
N SER A 45 -10.59 0.68 39.06
CA SER A 45 -11.75 0.01 38.45
C SER A 45 -11.56 -1.50 38.38
N PRO A 46 -12.65 -2.29 38.35
CA PRO A 46 -12.55 -3.74 38.15
C PRO A 46 -11.76 -4.11 36.89
N MET A 47 -11.90 -3.32 35.81
CA MET A 47 -11.17 -3.56 34.57
C MET A 47 -9.66 -3.32 34.72
N ARG A 48 -9.26 -2.23 35.39
CA ARG A 48 -7.84 -1.95 35.68
C ARG A 48 -7.20 -3.07 36.49
N ASN A 49 -7.92 -3.61 37.48
CA ASN A 49 -7.47 -4.75 38.27
C ASN A 49 -7.36 -6.02 37.42
N LYS A 50 -8.32 -6.29 36.53
CA LYS A 50 -8.27 -7.41 35.59
C LYS A 50 -7.07 -7.32 34.65
N ILE A 51 -6.81 -6.16 34.05
CA ILE A 51 -5.65 -5.96 33.17
C ILE A 51 -4.35 -6.17 33.93
N THR A 52 -4.20 -5.55 35.10
CA THR A 52 -3.00 -5.68 35.94
C THR A 52 -2.76 -7.13 36.36
N HIS A 53 -3.81 -7.84 36.77
CA HIS A 53 -3.74 -9.25 37.14
C HIS A 53 -3.38 -10.13 35.94
N ALA A 54 -4.02 -9.91 34.79
CA ALA A 54 -3.76 -10.65 33.57
C ALA A 54 -2.31 -10.50 33.11
N VAL A 55 -1.76 -9.27 33.13
CA VAL A 55 -0.34 -9.01 32.85
C VAL A 55 0.56 -9.74 33.86
N GLY A 56 0.22 -9.69 35.16
CA GLY A 56 0.95 -10.40 36.21
C GLY A 56 1.01 -11.92 35.98
N VAL A 57 -0.11 -12.54 35.62
CA VAL A 57 -0.20 -13.99 35.35
C VAL A 57 0.55 -14.35 34.06
N MET A 58 0.30 -13.61 32.98
CA MET A 58 0.92 -13.87 31.67
C MET A 58 2.43 -13.73 31.68
N HIS A 59 3.01 -12.97 32.61
CA HIS A 59 4.45 -12.72 32.68
C HIS A 59 5.09 -13.25 33.97
N ALA A 60 4.38 -14.09 34.74
CA ALA A 60 4.94 -14.80 35.87
C ALA A 60 6.02 -15.82 35.42
N PRO A 61 7.11 -16.01 36.19
CA PRO A 61 8.11 -17.04 35.90
C PRO A 61 7.46 -18.42 35.80
N VAL A 62 7.85 -19.20 34.79
CA VAL A 62 7.36 -20.56 34.48
C VAL A 62 5.87 -20.62 34.07
N VAL A 63 4.95 -20.15 34.91
CA VAL A 63 3.50 -20.18 34.65
C VAL A 63 3.10 -19.30 33.46
N GLY A 64 3.78 -18.17 33.28
CA GLY A 64 3.48 -17.21 32.20
C GLY A 64 3.62 -17.79 30.79
N ILE A 65 4.53 -18.75 30.57
CA ILE A 65 4.70 -19.40 29.27
C ILE A 65 3.43 -20.17 28.90
N PHE A 66 2.91 -20.97 29.83
CA PHE A 66 1.67 -21.71 29.63
C PHE A 66 0.46 -20.79 29.52
N ALA A 67 0.38 -19.76 30.37
CA ALA A 67 -0.70 -18.78 30.33
C ALA A 67 -0.76 -18.06 28.97
N ARG A 68 0.38 -17.59 28.44
CA ARG A 68 0.44 -16.97 27.11
C ARG A 68 0.10 -17.96 26.00
N GLY A 69 0.53 -19.21 26.12
CA GLY A 69 0.16 -20.28 25.19
C GLY A 69 -1.36 -20.47 25.14
N ILE A 70 -2.02 -20.58 26.29
CA ILE A 70 -3.49 -20.71 26.36
C ILE A 70 -4.18 -19.46 25.82
N VAL A 71 -3.75 -18.26 26.23
CA VAL A 71 -4.33 -17.00 25.76
C VAL A 71 -4.16 -16.82 24.26
N SER A 72 -3.02 -17.22 23.69
CA SER A 72 -2.79 -17.14 22.23
C SER A 72 -3.78 -17.98 21.42
N LEU A 73 -4.30 -19.07 21.99
CA LEU A 73 -5.34 -19.91 21.37
C LEU A 73 -6.76 -19.40 21.62
N SER A 74 -6.91 -18.35 22.43
CA SER A 74 -8.19 -17.74 22.77
C SER A 74 -8.45 -16.46 21.96
N PRO A 75 -9.69 -15.93 21.97
CA PRO A 75 -10.00 -14.61 21.43
C PRO A 75 -9.38 -13.44 22.21
N LEU A 76 -8.78 -13.69 23.38
CA LEU A 76 -8.16 -12.65 24.21
C LEU A 76 -6.72 -12.36 23.75
N PRO A 77 -6.29 -11.10 23.79
CA PRO A 77 -4.94 -10.73 23.41
C PRO A 77 -3.93 -11.10 24.50
N VAL A 78 -2.74 -11.51 24.06
CA VAL A 78 -1.56 -11.56 24.92
C VAL A 78 -1.10 -10.12 25.17
N LEU A 79 -1.21 -9.68 26.41
CA LEU A 79 -0.86 -8.30 26.80
C LEU A 79 0.66 -8.12 26.89
N PRO A 80 1.16 -6.88 26.69
CA PRO A 80 2.56 -6.54 26.93
C PRO A 80 3.03 -6.91 28.34
N ASP A 81 4.35 -7.06 28.50
CA ASP A 81 4.91 -7.27 29.83
C ASP A 81 4.74 -6.04 30.72
N LYS A 82 4.89 -6.27 32.03
CA LYS A 82 4.65 -5.27 33.06
C LYS A 82 5.52 -4.01 32.88
N ASN A 83 6.77 -4.17 32.46
CA ASN A 83 7.70 -3.05 32.35
C ASN A 83 7.35 -2.21 31.11
N ALA A 84 7.17 -2.86 29.96
CA ALA A 84 6.77 -2.18 28.74
C ALA A 84 5.44 -1.42 28.89
N LEU A 85 4.46 -2.03 29.56
CA LEU A 85 3.18 -1.39 29.86
C LEU A 85 3.34 -0.21 30.82
N SER A 86 4.09 -0.38 31.92
CA SER A 86 4.31 0.68 32.90
C SER A 86 5.07 1.87 32.31
N ASP A 87 6.08 1.62 31.48
CA ASP A 87 6.87 2.65 30.82
C ASP A 87 6.00 3.48 29.87
N GLU A 88 5.10 2.82 29.12
CA GLU A 88 4.17 3.51 28.24
C GLU A 88 3.11 4.31 29.02
N ILE A 89 2.55 3.77 30.11
CA ILE A 89 1.63 4.52 30.98
C ILE A 89 2.32 5.78 31.55
N ASN A 90 3.55 5.65 32.02
CA ASN A 90 4.34 6.78 32.53
C ASN A 90 4.60 7.81 31.43
N SER A 91 4.94 7.35 30.22
CA SER A 91 5.13 8.23 29.06
C SER A 91 3.86 9.02 28.72
N LEU A 92 2.70 8.35 28.69
CA LEU A 92 1.40 8.99 28.49
C LEU A 92 1.10 10.00 29.60
N SER A 93 1.27 9.63 30.87
CA SER A 93 1.01 10.54 32.01
C SER A 93 1.90 11.78 31.97
N LEU A 94 3.20 11.61 31.70
CA LEU A 94 4.15 12.72 31.57
C LEU A 94 3.78 13.66 30.41
N LYS A 95 3.26 13.12 29.31
CA LYS A 95 2.79 13.92 28.16
C LYS A 95 1.56 14.76 28.54
N GLU A 96 0.61 14.16 29.25
CA GLU A 96 -0.58 14.86 29.73
C GLU A 96 -0.20 15.94 30.76
N GLU A 97 0.67 15.64 31.72
CA GLU A 97 1.16 16.60 32.73
C GLU A 97 1.85 17.83 32.13
N LYS A 98 2.59 17.64 31.02
CA LYS A 98 3.19 18.76 30.27
C LYS A 98 2.15 19.61 29.55
N THR A 99 1.11 18.96 29.01
CA THR A 99 0.06 19.62 28.21
C THR A 99 -0.90 20.40 29.11
N LYS A 100 -1.24 19.86 30.28
CA LYS A 100 -2.20 20.38 31.30
C LYS A 100 -3.63 20.56 30.82
N LYS A 101 -3.84 21.16 29.64
CA LYS A 101 -5.15 21.44 29.05
C LYS A 101 -5.20 21.10 27.58
N ARG A 102 -6.35 20.58 27.12
CA ARG A 102 -6.59 20.22 25.72
C ARG A 102 -7.88 20.85 25.18
N LYS A 103 -7.98 21.00 23.86
CA LYS A 103 -9.18 21.46 23.16
C LYS A 103 -10.17 20.34 22.85
N TYR A 104 -9.89 19.13 23.32
CA TYR A 104 -10.71 17.95 23.15
C TYR A 104 -10.66 17.09 24.41
N VAL A 105 -11.71 16.29 24.60
CA VAL A 105 -11.77 15.22 25.60
C VAL A 105 -11.25 13.93 24.97
N ASP A 106 -10.33 13.25 25.63
CA ASP A 106 -9.84 11.94 25.20
C ASP A 106 -10.70 10.83 25.80
N MET A 107 -11.37 10.04 24.94
CA MET A 107 -12.29 8.99 25.39
C MET A 107 -11.61 7.97 26.31
N LEU A 108 -10.36 7.59 26.02
CA LEU A 108 -9.63 6.66 26.88
C LEU A 108 -9.06 7.40 28.09
N LEU A 109 -8.25 8.43 27.86
CA LEU A 109 -7.47 9.03 28.94
C LEU A 109 -8.31 9.87 29.90
N ASP A 110 -9.44 10.43 29.51
CA ASP A 110 -10.28 11.25 30.39
C ASP A 110 -11.50 10.50 30.89
N VAL A 111 -12.20 9.77 30.03
CA VAL A 111 -13.50 9.16 30.36
C VAL A 111 -13.34 7.74 30.92
N TYR A 112 -12.61 6.87 30.22
CA TYR A 112 -12.53 5.45 30.61
C TYR A 112 -11.73 5.26 31.90
N PRO A 113 -12.21 4.47 32.88
CA PRO A 113 -11.48 4.23 34.13
C PRO A 113 -10.15 3.49 33.95
N ALA A 114 -10.07 2.56 33.00
CA ALA A 114 -8.86 1.79 32.66
C ALA A 114 -8.21 2.25 31.34
N GLY A 115 -8.48 3.49 30.91
CA GLY A 115 -8.11 3.94 29.57
C GLY A 115 -6.61 4.10 29.35
N TYR A 116 -5.82 4.42 30.39
CA TYR A 116 -4.36 4.46 30.30
C TYR A 116 -3.77 3.08 30.01
N GLU A 117 -4.26 2.04 30.69
CA GLU A 117 -3.84 0.67 30.45
C GLU A 117 -4.21 0.22 29.02
N SER A 118 -5.42 0.52 28.56
CA SER A 118 -5.85 0.17 27.20
C SER A 118 -5.03 0.90 26.13
N ALA A 119 -4.81 2.20 26.28
CA ALA A 119 -3.98 2.99 25.36
C ALA A 119 -2.52 2.51 25.35
N ALA A 120 -1.97 2.21 26.53
CA ALA A 120 -0.60 1.71 26.64
C ALA A 120 -0.45 0.31 26.01
N ALA A 121 -1.40 -0.59 26.26
CA ALA A 121 -1.39 -1.92 25.67
C ALA A 121 -1.44 -1.84 24.13
N TRP A 122 -2.33 -1.00 23.59
CA TRP A 122 -2.42 -0.73 22.16
C TRP A 122 -1.09 -0.22 21.59
N ASN A 123 -0.55 0.86 22.17
CA ASN A 123 0.67 1.51 21.67
C ASN A 123 1.88 0.57 21.67
N VAL A 124 2.04 -0.24 22.72
CA VAL A 124 3.16 -1.19 22.82
C VAL A 124 3.01 -2.33 21.81
N LEU A 125 1.80 -2.86 21.61
CA LEU A 125 1.58 -3.92 20.62
C LEU A 125 1.76 -3.38 19.19
N GLN A 126 1.33 -2.15 18.91
CA GLN A 126 1.53 -1.47 17.63
C GLN A 126 3.01 -1.22 17.32
N ARG A 127 3.78 -0.73 18.29
CA ARG A 127 5.24 -0.50 18.16
C ARG A 127 6.03 -1.78 17.86
N ASN A 128 5.53 -2.92 18.31
CA ASN A 128 6.17 -4.22 18.20
C ASN A 128 5.53 -5.13 17.13
N ASP A 129 4.68 -4.56 16.26
CA ASP A 129 4.02 -5.26 15.15
C ASP A 129 3.31 -6.56 15.56
N LYS A 130 2.66 -6.52 16.73
CA LYS A 130 1.86 -7.64 17.24
C LYS A 130 0.45 -7.61 16.67
N THR A 131 0.35 -7.66 15.34
CA THR A 131 -0.88 -7.49 14.57
C THR A 131 -1.98 -8.47 14.96
N GLU A 132 -1.65 -9.73 15.21
CA GLU A 132 -2.61 -10.74 15.70
C GLU A 132 -3.24 -10.33 17.05
N GLN A 133 -2.43 -9.76 17.96
CA GLN A 133 -2.91 -9.34 19.28
C GLN A 133 -3.70 -8.03 19.19
N LEU A 134 -3.34 -7.15 18.26
CA LEU A 134 -4.14 -5.96 17.94
C LEU A 134 -5.51 -6.37 17.40
N ALA A 135 -5.58 -7.30 16.43
CA ALA A 135 -6.85 -7.82 15.91
C ALA A 135 -7.76 -8.37 17.01
N LYS A 136 -7.18 -9.07 18.00
CA LYS A 136 -7.90 -9.53 19.20
C LYS A 136 -8.38 -8.39 20.09
N LEU A 137 -7.57 -7.34 20.31
CA LEU A 137 -8.02 -6.14 21.05
C LEU A 137 -9.20 -5.45 20.37
N ILE A 138 -9.17 -5.33 19.04
CA ILE A 138 -10.23 -4.71 18.23
C ILE A 138 -11.53 -5.50 18.38
N ALA A 139 -11.45 -6.84 18.33
CA ALA A 139 -12.61 -7.71 18.51
C ALA A 139 -13.28 -7.54 19.89
N LEU A 140 -12.53 -7.05 20.90
CA LEU A 140 -13.05 -6.77 22.24
C LEU A 140 -13.69 -5.37 22.38
N GLN A 141 -13.63 -4.52 21.36
CA GLN A 141 -14.17 -3.15 21.43
C GLN A 141 -15.64 -3.12 21.84
N LYS A 142 -16.49 -3.98 21.27
CA LYS A 142 -17.92 -4.06 21.64
C LYS A 142 -18.14 -4.35 23.13
N MET A 143 -17.34 -5.25 23.69
CA MET A 143 -17.42 -5.58 25.11
C MET A 143 -16.91 -4.42 25.97
N SER A 144 -15.80 -3.78 25.55
CA SER A 144 -15.27 -2.58 26.21
C SER A 144 -16.29 -1.43 26.22
N ASP A 145 -16.99 -1.21 25.12
CA ASP A 145 -18.01 -0.16 25.01
C ASP A 145 -19.20 -0.44 25.93
N ALA A 146 -19.64 -1.69 26.03
CA ALA A 146 -20.69 -2.10 26.96
C ALA A 146 -20.27 -1.90 28.43
N ASP A 147 -19.06 -2.31 28.79
CA ASP A 147 -18.51 -2.17 30.15
C ASP A 147 -18.34 -0.69 30.57
N ASN A 148 -18.11 0.21 29.60
CA ASN A 148 -17.91 1.64 29.86
C ASN A 148 -19.14 2.51 29.54
N TYR A 149 -20.27 1.91 29.16
CA TYR A 149 -21.47 2.64 28.73
C TYR A 149 -21.93 3.66 29.78
N ALA A 150 -22.17 3.21 31.02
CA ALA A 150 -22.72 4.07 32.07
C ALA A 150 -21.77 5.21 32.47
N VAL A 151 -20.46 4.94 32.50
CA VAL A 151 -19.44 5.95 32.81
C VAL A 151 -19.42 7.02 31.73
N THR A 152 -19.45 6.59 30.47
CA THR A 152 -19.43 7.48 29.30
C THR A 152 -20.69 8.34 29.23
N TYR A 153 -21.86 7.71 29.35
CA TYR A 153 -23.16 8.39 29.35
C TYR A 153 -23.23 9.47 30.44
N ASN A 154 -22.92 9.10 31.70
CA ASN A 154 -22.99 10.03 32.81
C ASN A 154 -21.99 11.19 32.66
N HIS A 155 -20.76 10.89 32.22
CA HIS A 155 -19.73 11.91 32.01
C HIS A 155 -20.21 12.99 31.04
N TYR A 156 -20.69 12.61 29.86
CA TYR A 156 -21.15 13.59 28.86
C TYR A 156 -22.44 14.27 29.29
N LEU A 157 -23.44 13.54 29.80
CA LEU A 157 -24.70 14.17 30.24
C LEU A 157 -24.46 15.23 31.32
N THR A 158 -23.64 14.92 32.33
CA THR A 158 -23.27 15.88 33.38
C THR A 158 -22.52 17.07 32.79
N THR A 159 -21.52 16.83 31.93
CA THR A 159 -20.74 17.90 31.29
C THR A 159 -21.62 18.88 30.52
N LEU A 160 -22.56 18.36 29.73
CA LEU A 160 -23.47 19.17 28.92
C LEU A 160 -24.45 19.97 29.80
N LYS A 161 -25.08 19.32 30.79
CA LYS A 161 -25.99 20.00 31.72
C LYS A 161 -25.29 21.09 32.53
N THR A 162 -24.09 20.81 33.06
CA THR A 162 -23.31 21.79 33.82
C THR A 162 -22.95 23.00 32.97
N ALA A 163 -22.54 22.81 31.72
CA ALA A 163 -22.22 23.92 30.82
C ALA A 163 -23.46 24.79 30.52
N ALA A 164 -24.61 24.17 30.26
CA ALA A 164 -25.88 24.88 30.07
C ALA A 164 -26.30 25.68 31.32
N GLN A 165 -26.23 25.05 32.51
CA GLN A 165 -26.55 25.69 33.79
C GLN A 165 -25.62 26.87 34.12
N GLN A 166 -24.38 26.84 33.62
CA GLN A 166 -23.41 27.93 33.77
C GLN A 166 -23.59 29.04 32.72
N GLY A 167 -24.58 28.95 31.84
CA GLY A 167 -24.84 29.94 30.78
C GLY A 167 -23.87 29.85 29.59
N VAL A 168 -23.15 28.73 29.45
CA VAL A 168 -22.20 28.47 28.35
C VAL A 168 -22.52 27.13 27.66
N PRO A 169 -23.75 26.93 27.17
CA PRO A 169 -24.14 25.66 26.56
C PRO A 169 -23.30 25.35 25.32
N TYR A 170 -22.99 24.07 25.14
CA TYR A 170 -22.42 23.58 23.90
C TYR A 170 -23.46 23.64 22.78
N THR A 171 -22.97 23.84 21.55
CA THR A 171 -23.81 23.86 20.34
C THR A 171 -23.71 22.54 19.58
N GLU A 172 -22.51 21.95 19.53
CA GLU A 172 -22.21 20.78 18.70
C GLU A 172 -21.17 19.88 19.36
N VAL A 173 -21.25 18.57 19.07
CA VAL A 173 -20.23 17.60 19.43
C VAL A 173 -19.48 17.16 18.18
N ILE A 174 -18.17 17.39 18.12
CA ILE A 174 -17.30 16.88 17.04
C ILE A 174 -16.50 15.69 17.58
N SER A 175 -16.60 14.54 16.91
CA SER A 175 -15.95 13.27 17.29
C SER A 175 -15.18 12.67 16.12
N THR A 176 -14.00 12.08 16.40
CA THR A 176 -13.17 11.33 15.44
C THR A 176 -13.02 9.85 15.77
N GLN A 177 -13.75 9.37 16.80
CA GLN A 177 -13.58 8.05 17.37
C GLN A 177 -14.90 7.26 17.35
N ALA A 178 -14.83 5.94 17.19
CA ALA A 178 -16.01 5.05 17.06
C ALA A 178 -16.38 4.30 18.34
N MET A 179 -15.72 4.58 19.47
CA MET A 179 -15.96 3.90 20.76
C MET A 179 -17.09 4.58 21.53
N ALA A 180 -17.90 3.77 22.20
CA ALA A 180 -19.02 4.20 23.06
C ALA A 180 -19.99 5.20 22.40
N LEU A 181 -20.13 5.14 21.07
CA LEU A 181 -21.10 5.96 20.33
C LEU A 181 -22.53 5.83 20.87
N PRO A 182 -23.04 4.64 21.23
CA PRO A 182 -24.38 4.53 21.82
C PRO A 182 -24.56 5.38 23.08
N ALA A 183 -23.58 5.35 23.99
CA ALA A 183 -23.63 6.11 25.25
C ALA A 183 -23.58 7.62 25.01
N LEU A 184 -22.77 8.07 24.03
CA LEU A 184 -22.72 9.47 23.63
C LEU A 184 -24.04 9.93 23.01
N CYS A 185 -24.62 9.16 22.08
CA CYS A 185 -25.91 9.46 21.47
C CYS A 185 -27.02 9.56 22.54
N ASP A 186 -27.09 8.61 23.48
CA ASP A 186 -28.12 8.67 24.52
C ASP A 186 -27.93 9.86 25.48
N ALA A 187 -26.68 10.23 25.80
CA ALA A 187 -26.40 11.43 26.61
C ALA A 187 -26.84 12.72 25.89
N VAL A 188 -26.59 12.83 24.58
CA VAL A 188 -27.03 13.98 23.77
C VAL A 188 -28.56 14.03 23.67
N LYS A 189 -29.19 12.88 23.42
CA LYS A 189 -30.66 12.75 23.38
C LYS A 189 -31.31 13.24 24.67
N ASP A 190 -30.84 12.73 25.80
CA ASP A 190 -31.44 13.05 27.11
C ASP A 190 -31.12 14.49 27.52
N TYR A 191 -29.98 15.05 27.09
CA TYR A 191 -29.69 16.48 27.22
C TYR A 191 -30.67 17.34 26.40
N ASN A 192 -30.87 17.03 25.11
CA ASN A 192 -31.80 17.77 24.24
C ASN A 192 -33.25 17.70 24.76
N LYS A 193 -33.64 16.54 25.30
CA LYS A 193 -34.93 16.42 25.99
C LYS A 193 -35.00 17.31 27.24
N TRP A 194 -33.96 17.28 28.07
CA TRP A 194 -33.90 18.07 29.30
C TRP A 194 -33.94 19.58 29.06
N ILE A 195 -33.25 20.11 28.04
CA ILE A 195 -33.32 21.56 27.72
C ILE A 195 -34.71 21.98 27.28
N SER A 196 -35.43 21.13 26.54
CA SER A 196 -36.80 21.37 26.09
C SER A 196 -37.79 21.31 27.25
N ASP A 197 -37.71 20.25 28.06
CA ASP A 197 -38.59 20.01 29.21
C ASP A 197 -38.42 21.10 30.29
N GLU A 198 -37.19 21.56 30.55
CA GLU A 198 -36.87 22.57 31.57
C GLU A 198 -36.79 24.01 31.02
N GLN A 199 -37.09 24.23 29.74
CA GLN A 199 -37.03 25.54 29.07
C GLN A 199 -35.69 26.26 29.26
N GLN A 200 -34.59 25.51 29.20
CA GLN A 200 -33.25 26.06 29.30
C GLN A 200 -32.94 26.88 28.03
N ASN A 201 -32.27 28.02 28.19
CA ASN A 201 -31.83 28.83 27.06
C ASN A 201 -30.57 28.23 26.41
N ALA A 202 -30.71 27.06 25.78
CA ALA A 202 -29.65 26.32 25.12
C ALA A 202 -30.15 25.71 23.80
N PRO A 203 -29.31 25.61 22.77
CA PRO A 203 -29.70 24.97 21.51
C PRO A 203 -29.68 23.45 21.61
N ASP A 204 -30.50 22.80 20.78
CA ASP A 204 -30.39 21.37 20.52
C ASP A 204 -29.02 21.04 19.94
N MET A 205 -28.38 20.00 20.47
CA MET A 205 -27.09 19.55 19.97
C MET A 205 -27.22 18.44 18.93
N CYS A 206 -26.25 18.41 18.02
CA CYS A 206 -26.02 17.29 17.12
C CYS A 206 -24.57 16.79 17.19
N ILE A 207 -24.35 15.57 16.69
CA ILE A 207 -23.04 14.92 16.68
C ILE A 207 -22.48 14.94 15.25
N HIS A 208 -21.31 15.54 15.08
CA HIS A 208 -20.52 15.50 13.86
C HIS A 208 -19.44 14.42 14.01
N GLN A 209 -19.62 13.28 13.35
CA GLN A 209 -18.71 12.15 13.41
C GLN A 209 -17.84 12.10 12.15
N TYR A 210 -16.54 12.33 12.33
CA TYR A 210 -15.54 12.23 11.28
C TYR A 210 -14.91 10.84 11.30
N LEU A 211 -14.89 10.19 10.13
CA LEU A 211 -14.28 8.88 9.94
C LEU A 211 -12.78 9.02 9.76
N THR A 212 -12.00 8.47 10.69
CA THR A 212 -10.54 8.55 10.68
C THR A 212 -9.85 7.48 9.83
N ASP A 213 -10.64 6.66 9.16
CA ASP A 213 -10.25 5.68 8.14
C ASP A 213 -11.02 5.94 6.85
N ILE A 214 -10.49 5.47 5.72
CA ILE A 214 -11.14 5.62 4.43
C ILE A 214 -12.36 4.69 4.40
N PRO A 215 -13.55 5.18 3.98
CA PRO A 215 -14.77 4.39 3.80
C PRO A 215 -14.59 3.29 2.74
N THR A 216 -13.95 2.19 3.11
CA THR A 216 -13.72 1.02 2.27
C THR A 216 -14.47 -0.17 2.84
N ALA A 217 -14.66 -1.23 2.04
CA ALA A 217 -15.23 -2.48 2.54
C ALA A 217 -14.43 -3.11 3.70
N GLY A 218 -13.16 -2.73 3.88
CA GLY A 218 -12.34 -3.16 5.01
C GLY A 218 -12.56 -2.38 6.31
N ALA A 219 -13.19 -1.19 6.27
CA ALA A 219 -13.44 -0.30 7.42
C ALA A 219 -14.58 -0.79 8.35
N VAL A 220 -14.77 -2.11 8.43
CA VAL A 220 -15.87 -2.77 9.14
C VAL A 220 -15.95 -2.39 10.62
N HIS A 221 -14.83 -2.14 11.29
CA HIS A 221 -14.86 -1.82 12.73
C HIS A 221 -15.61 -0.50 13.01
N PHE A 222 -15.48 0.49 12.13
CA PHE A 222 -16.16 1.77 12.24
C PHE A 222 -17.63 1.66 11.83
N PHE A 223 -17.87 1.02 10.67
CA PHE A 223 -19.23 0.85 10.16
C PHE A 223 -20.09 -0.10 10.99
N ASN A 224 -19.52 -1.14 11.58
CA ASN A 224 -20.24 -2.03 12.50
C ASN A 224 -20.69 -1.27 13.75
N ALA A 225 -19.85 -0.40 14.31
CA ALA A 225 -20.23 0.43 15.44
C ALA A 225 -21.38 1.39 15.07
N LEU A 226 -21.32 1.99 13.88
CA LEU A 226 -22.37 2.87 13.36
C LEU A 226 -23.68 2.13 13.04
N ALA A 227 -23.61 0.95 12.42
CA ALA A 227 -24.76 0.13 12.06
C ALA A 227 -25.47 -0.46 13.28
N MET A 228 -24.79 -0.56 14.42
CA MET A 228 -25.39 -1.00 15.69
C MET A 228 -26.21 0.09 16.40
N LEU A 229 -26.12 1.35 15.97
CA LEU A 229 -26.92 2.44 16.51
C LEU A 229 -28.39 2.29 16.12
N THR A 230 -29.31 2.63 17.03
CA THR A 230 -30.74 2.68 16.70
C THR A 230 -31.03 3.79 15.68
N PRO A 231 -32.14 3.73 14.92
CA PRO A 231 -32.54 4.81 14.01
C PRO A 231 -32.54 6.20 14.67
N GLU A 232 -33.00 6.29 15.92
CA GLU A 232 -33.03 7.53 16.70
C GLU A 232 -31.64 8.00 17.13
N GLN A 233 -30.68 7.09 17.32
CA GLN A 233 -29.29 7.45 17.61
C GLN A 233 -28.57 7.90 16.34
N GLN A 234 -28.85 7.25 15.20
CA GLN A 234 -28.30 7.64 13.90
C GLN A 234 -28.80 9.05 13.49
N SER A 235 -30.07 9.36 13.72
CA SER A 235 -30.67 10.65 13.33
C SER A 235 -30.10 11.86 14.07
N GLN A 236 -29.37 11.65 15.16
CA GLN A 236 -28.64 12.71 15.87
C GLN A 236 -27.27 13.02 15.26
N MET A 237 -26.82 12.22 14.28
CA MET A 237 -25.45 12.21 13.81
C MET A 237 -25.35 12.60 12.33
N LYS A 238 -24.35 13.44 12.03
CA LYS A 238 -23.85 13.74 10.69
C LYS A 238 -22.54 13.00 10.50
N LEU A 239 -22.44 12.16 9.48
CA LEU A 239 -21.22 11.40 9.17
C LEU A 239 -20.40 12.12 8.11
N TYR A 240 -19.10 12.19 8.33
CA TYR A 240 -18.14 12.81 7.43
C TYR A 240 -17.03 11.82 7.09
N GLY A 241 -16.86 11.47 5.82
CA GLY A 241 -15.82 10.53 5.39
C GLY A 241 -15.22 10.91 4.04
N VAL A 242 -13.94 10.58 3.85
CA VAL A 242 -13.20 10.89 2.61
C VAL A 242 -13.49 9.82 1.56
N GLY A 243 -14.15 10.16 0.46
CA GLY A 243 -14.49 9.18 -0.58
C GLY A 243 -15.69 8.30 -0.23
N MET A 244 -16.65 8.83 0.53
CA MET A 244 -17.90 8.15 0.87
C MET A 244 -18.80 8.05 -0.37
N SER A 245 -18.65 6.96 -1.14
CA SER A 245 -19.45 6.70 -2.35
C SER A 245 -20.80 6.05 -2.03
N ASN A 246 -21.75 6.17 -2.96
CA ASN A 246 -23.07 5.52 -2.83
C ASN A 246 -22.95 4.00 -2.67
N GLU A 247 -21.99 3.37 -3.36
CA GLU A 247 -21.74 1.92 -3.26
C GLU A 247 -21.34 1.51 -1.84
N ILE A 248 -20.44 2.29 -1.21
CA ILE A 248 -20.01 2.04 0.17
C ILE A 248 -21.16 2.28 1.16
N ILE A 249 -21.94 3.34 0.96
CA ILE A 249 -23.12 3.61 1.79
C ILE A 249 -24.10 2.44 1.70
N GLN A 250 -24.42 1.97 0.50
CA GLN A 250 -25.34 0.84 0.31
C GLN A 250 -24.76 -0.48 0.85
N HIS A 251 -23.44 -0.67 0.82
CA HIS A 251 -22.80 -1.85 1.38
C HIS A 251 -23.00 -1.96 2.90
N PHE A 252 -22.84 -0.86 3.63
CA PHE A 252 -22.94 -0.85 5.09
C PHE A 252 -24.34 -0.54 5.62
N PHE A 253 -25.18 0.13 4.83
CA PHE A 253 -26.56 0.51 5.18
C PHE A 253 -27.57 0.12 4.07
N PRO A 254 -27.70 -1.18 3.75
CA PRO A 254 -28.54 -1.65 2.63
C PRO A 254 -30.05 -1.51 2.85
N GLY A 255 -30.49 -1.26 4.08
CA GLY A 255 -31.89 -1.25 4.50
C GLY A 255 -32.49 0.12 4.79
N GLU A 256 -31.86 1.19 4.26
CA GLU A 256 -31.96 2.60 4.68
C GLU A 256 -30.94 2.97 5.77
N ASN A 257 -30.51 4.24 5.74
CA ASN A 257 -29.71 4.85 6.79
C ASN A 257 -30.53 5.99 7.40
N HIS A 258 -30.47 6.14 8.73
CA HIS A 258 -31.23 7.16 9.44
C HIS A 258 -30.35 8.32 9.88
N PHE A 259 -29.12 8.43 9.36
CA PHE A 259 -28.23 9.55 9.68
C PHE A 259 -28.84 10.87 9.20
N SER A 260 -28.69 11.93 9.99
CA SER A 260 -29.16 13.26 9.60
C SER A 260 -28.49 13.76 8.32
N SER A 261 -27.24 13.34 8.08
CA SER A 261 -26.52 13.60 6.84
C SER A 261 -25.35 12.63 6.67
N LEU A 262 -25.07 12.27 5.42
CA LEU A 262 -23.87 11.58 4.98
C LEU A 262 -23.08 12.54 4.08
N CYS A 263 -21.92 12.98 4.54
CA CYS A 263 -21.09 13.97 3.87
C CYS A 263 -19.83 13.31 3.31
N ASN A 264 -19.71 13.31 1.98
CA ASN A 264 -18.48 12.96 1.31
C ASN A 264 -17.52 14.15 1.31
N ILE A 265 -16.34 13.99 1.90
CA ILE A 265 -15.28 15.00 1.89
C ILE A 265 -14.31 14.71 0.74
N PRO A 266 -14.05 15.67 -0.17
CA PRO A 266 -13.00 15.53 -1.16
C PRO A 266 -11.63 15.34 -0.51
N ILE A 267 -10.78 14.48 -1.09
CA ILE A 267 -9.44 14.14 -0.56
C ILE A 267 -8.62 15.40 -0.20
N LYS A 268 -8.57 16.37 -1.11
CA LYS A 268 -7.77 17.61 -0.94
C LYS A 268 -8.39 18.62 0.04
N GLU A 269 -9.65 18.42 0.44
CA GLU A 269 -10.39 19.30 1.35
C GLU A 269 -10.59 18.65 2.73
N ASN A 270 -9.89 17.54 3.00
CA ASN A 270 -10.06 16.79 4.24
C ASN A 270 -9.63 17.61 5.48
N PRO A 271 -10.55 18.03 6.35
CA PRO A 271 -10.22 18.88 7.50
C PRO A 271 -9.56 18.10 8.64
N MET A 272 -9.49 16.76 8.57
CA MET A 272 -8.74 15.94 9.52
C MET A 272 -7.24 15.92 9.23
N VAL A 273 -6.85 16.16 7.98
CA VAL A 273 -5.45 16.22 7.59
C VAL A 273 -4.82 17.51 8.12
N ARG A 274 -3.58 17.40 8.61
CA ARG A 274 -2.82 18.56 9.07
C ARG A 274 -2.62 19.54 7.92
N GLU A 275 -2.84 20.82 8.20
CA GLU A 275 -2.97 21.86 7.18
C GLU A 275 -1.72 21.98 6.28
N GLY A 276 -0.53 21.77 6.86
CA GLY A 276 0.73 21.78 6.10
C GLY A 276 0.70 20.91 4.84
N PHE A 277 0.04 19.75 4.86
CA PHE A 277 -0.02 18.83 3.71
C PHE A 277 -0.89 19.35 2.55
N CYS A 278 -1.79 20.29 2.81
CA CYS A 278 -2.65 20.90 1.81
C CYS A 278 -2.16 22.31 1.41
N ASN A 279 -1.06 22.80 1.99
CA ASN A 279 -0.57 24.16 1.77
C ASN A 279 0.42 24.20 0.59
N PRO A 280 0.08 24.89 -0.53
CA PRO A 280 0.97 24.96 -1.69
C PRO A 280 2.32 25.66 -1.42
N VAL A 281 2.41 26.50 -0.39
CA VAL A 281 3.67 27.20 -0.03
C VAL A 281 4.71 26.22 0.54
N LEU A 282 4.24 25.11 1.11
CA LEU A 282 5.08 24.07 1.72
C LEU A 282 5.33 22.89 0.77
N ASP A 283 4.81 22.96 -0.46
CA ASP A 283 4.92 21.90 -1.44
C ASP A 283 6.23 21.97 -2.21
N ASN A 284 7.14 21.04 -1.91
CA ASN A 284 8.43 20.89 -2.57
C ASN A 284 8.44 19.76 -3.61
N SER A 285 7.28 19.24 -4.03
CA SER A 285 7.19 18.15 -5.00
C SER A 285 7.82 18.50 -6.35
N ALA A 286 7.78 19.76 -6.77
CA ALA A 286 8.44 20.23 -8.00
C ALA A 286 9.97 20.41 -7.89
N CYS A 287 10.54 20.24 -6.68
CA CYS A 287 11.92 20.63 -6.36
C CYS A 287 12.89 19.45 -6.23
N PHE A 288 12.57 18.28 -6.77
CA PHE A 288 13.41 17.05 -6.70
C PHE A 288 14.82 17.21 -7.28
N HIS A 289 15.01 18.17 -8.19
CA HIS A 289 16.29 18.44 -8.85
C HIS A 289 16.85 19.82 -8.53
N GLN A 290 16.22 20.52 -7.60
CA GLN A 290 16.58 21.88 -7.20
C GLN A 290 17.14 21.87 -5.78
N GLU A 291 17.86 22.93 -5.44
CA GLU A 291 18.26 23.18 -4.05
C GLU A 291 17.03 23.51 -3.22
N VAL A 292 16.91 22.90 -2.03
CA VAL A 292 15.82 23.17 -1.08
C VAL A 292 16.41 23.29 0.31
N ILE A 293 16.08 24.37 1.01
CA ILE A 293 16.44 24.56 2.41
C ILE A 293 15.23 24.16 3.25
N LEU A 294 15.35 23.04 3.96
CA LEU A 294 14.33 22.57 4.88
C LEU A 294 14.58 23.19 6.26
N GLN A 295 13.55 23.78 6.85
CA GLN A 295 13.54 24.12 8.27
C GLN A 295 12.96 22.93 9.04
N LEU A 296 13.65 22.47 10.07
CA LEU A 296 13.26 21.32 10.89
C LEU A 296 13.28 21.71 12.37
N ALA A 297 12.50 21.03 13.19
CA ALA A 297 12.40 21.29 14.62
C ALA A 297 13.24 20.32 15.45
N ASP A 298 13.82 20.80 16.55
CA ASP A 298 14.44 19.99 17.60
C ASP A 298 14.04 20.49 19.01
N ALA A 299 14.78 20.06 20.04
CA ALA A 299 14.51 20.49 21.41
C ALA A 299 14.97 21.93 21.71
N GLU A 300 15.88 22.49 20.91
CA GLU A 300 16.48 23.81 21.07
C GLU A 300 15.81 24.87 20.18
N GLY A 301 14.99 24.46 19.21
CA GLY A 301 14.19 25.32 18.36
C GLY A 301 14.10 24.78 16.94
N PHE A 302 14.46 25.62 15.97
CA PHE A 302 14.50 25.25 14.56
C PHE A 302 15.94 25.27 14.04
N TYR A 303 16.28 24.28 13.23
CA TYR A 303 17.53 24.21 12.47
C TYR A 303 17.23 24.03 10.99
N THR A 304 18.24 24.25 10.14
CA THR A 304 18.09 24.11 8.69
C THR A 304 18.93 22.97 8.16
N VAL A 305 18.38 22.27 7.16
CA VAL A 305 19.08 21.25 6.39
C VAL A 305 19.00 21.66 4.93
N ASN A 306 20.17 21.86 4.31
CA ASN A 306 20.24 22.13 2.88
C ASN A 306 20.25 20.83 2.09
N ILE A 307 19.31 20.69 1.16
CA ILE A 307 19.21 19.60 0.18
C ILE A 307 19.75 20.12 -1.13
N LYS A 308 20.86 19.56 -1.60
CA LYS A 308 21.52 19.99 -2.83
C LYS A 308 20.71 19.56 -4.06
N PRO A 309 20.95 20.20 -5.23
CA PRO A 309 20.39 19.74 -6.49
C PRO A 309 20.68 18.25 -6.72
N HIS A 310 19.67 17.51 -7.17
CA HIS A 310 19.71 16.07 -7.45
C HIS A 310 19.97 15.14 -6.25
N GLU A 311 20.17 15.68 -5.05
CA GLU A 311 20.34 14.89 -3.84
C GLU A 311 19.10 14.01 -3.60
N GLN A 312 19.33 12.70 -3.48
CA GLN A 312 18.33 11.67 -3.24
C GLN A 312 18.09 11.54 -1.74
N ILE A 313 16.88 11.85 -1.29
CA ILE A 313 16.54 11.76 0.13
C ILE A 313 15.36 10.84 0.37
N ALA A 314 15.41 10.16 1.52
CA ALA A 314 14.33 9.30 1.98
C ALA A 314 13.80 9.76 3.35
N SER A 315 12.49 9.62 3.56
CA SER A 315 11.85 9.87 4.85
C SER A 315 11.18 8.59 5.37
N ILE A 316 11.46 8.21 6.62
CA ILE A 316 10.86 7.05 7.28
C ILE A 316 9.91 7.52 8.38
N MET A 317 8.60 7.28 8.21
CA MET A 317 7.55 7.62 9.18
C MET A 317 6.64 6.41 9.42
N LEU A 318 7.09 5.47 10.26
CA LEU A 318 6.33 4.26 10.60
C LEU A 318 5.34 4.47 11.76
N GLY A 319 4.77 5.68 11.87
CA GLY A 319 3.84 6.09 12.92
C GLY A 319 4.45 6.93 14.03
N SER A 320 3.62 7.31 15.01
CA SER A 320 4.03 8.13 16.16
C SER A 320 4.99 7.42 17.12
N GLN A 321 5.19 6.11 16.94
CA GLN A 321 5.99 5.23 17.80
C GLN A 321 6.90 4.36 16.93
N ALA A 322 7.93 4.94 16.33
CA ALA A 322 8.88 4.24 15.48
C ALA A 322 9.46 2.99 16.17
N GLY A 323 9.32 1.82 15.54
CA GLY A 323 9.72 0.51 16.06
C GLY A 323 11.10 0.04 15.59
N ASN A 324 11.39 -1.25 15.80
CA ASN A 324 12.64 -1.88 15.35
C ASN A 324 12.84 -1.78 13.83
N ASP A 325 11.76 -1.97 13.07
CA ASP A 325 11.80 -2.03 11.61
C ASP A 325 12.23 -0.68 10.99
N THR A 326 12.00 0.45 11.70
CA THR A 326 12.52 1.77 11.27
C THR A 326 14.03 1.74 11.13
N TYR A 327 14.72 1.09 12.06
CA TYR A 327 16.18 0.97 12.03
C TYR A 327 16.67 0.12 10.86
N GLU A 328 15.95 -0.94 10.51
CA GLU A 328 16.34 -1.90 9.45
C GLU A 328 16.33 -1.27 8.04
N TYR A 329 15.53 -0.23 7.82
CA TYR A 329 15.53 0.51 6.56
C TYR A 329 16.73 1.45 6.40
N ILE A 330 17.32 1.96 7.49
CA ILE A 330 18.29 3.07 7.42
C ILE A 330 19.51 2.70 6.58
N GLU A 331 20.18 1.60 6.95
CA GLU A 331 21.38 1.16 6.27
C GLU A 331 21.06 0.72 4.83
N THR A 332 19.94 0.02 4.65
CA THR A 332 19.46 -0.40 3.34
C THR A 332 19.27 0.80 2.40
N LEU A 333 18.67 1.90 2.85
CA LEU A 333 18.50 3.12 2.05
C LEU A 333 19.84 3.76 1.69
N LEU A 334 20.76 3.89 2.65
CA LEU A 334 22.06 4.53 2.45
C LEU A 334 22.96 3.75 1.49
N VAL A 335 22.98 2.42 1.61
CA VAL A 335 23.74 1.51 0.73
C VAL A 335 23.17 1.51 -0.69
N ASN A 336 21.86 1.68 -0.84
CA ASN A 336 21.20 1.72 -2.15
C ASN A 336 21.10 3.14 -2.76
N GLY A 337 21.94 4.06 -2.28
CA GLY A 337 22.21 5.34 -2.94
C GLY A 337 21.35 6.52 -2.50
N MET A 338 20.70 6.45 -1.34
CA MET A 338 20.10 7.65 -0.72
C MET A 338 21.21 8.48 -0.07
N ASP A 339 21.31 9.76 -0.41
CA ASP A 339 22.29 10.68 0.15
C ASP A 339 21.97 11.00 1.62
N LYS A 340 20.70 11.26 1.93
CA LYS A 340 20.21 11.51 3.30
C LYS A 340 18.97 10.67 3.63
N VAL A 341 18.88 10.25 4.89
CA VAL A 341 17.72 9.51 5.43
C VAL A 341 17.20 10.25 6.67
N PHE A 342 15.96 10.70 6.59
CA PHE A 342 15.25 11.39 7.66
C PHE A 342 14.41 10.40 8.47
N ILE A 343 14.60 10.38 9.79
CA ILE A 343 14.02 9.34 10.65
C ILE A 343 13.08 9.99 11.68
N PHE A 344 11.78 9.90 11.43
CA PHE A 344 10.78 10.37 12.38
C PHE A 344 10.81 9.53 13.67
N GLY A 345 10.87 10.23 14.81
CA GLY A 345 10.98 9.60 16.13
C GLY A 345 12.40 9.17 16.52
N GLY A 346 13.40 9.40 15.66
CA GLY A 346 14.81 9.09 15.94
C GLY A 346 15.39 9.78 17.18
N LEU A 347 14.90 10.97 17.53
CA LEU A 347 15.31 11.68 18.76
C LEU A 347 14.40 11.38 19.96
N SER A 348 13.11 11.13 19.72
CA SER A 348 12.10 10.95 20.78
C SER A 348 12.09 9.53 21.35
N ASN A 349 12.50 8.52 20.58
CA ASN A 349 12.55 7.13 21.00
C ASN A 349 13.97 6.75 21.46
N ARG A 350 14.17 6.54 22.76
CA ARG A 350 15.47 6.18 23.36
C ARG A 350 16.07 4.90 22.77
N PHE A 351 15.24 3.89 22.50
CA PHE A 351 15.70 2.63 21.91
C PHE A 351 16.22 2.84 20.49
N LEU A 352 15.46 3.56 19.66
CA LEU A 352 15.84 3.84 18.28
C LEU A 352 17.09 4.74 18.22
N LYS A 353 17.13 5.78 19.06
CA LYS A 353 18.29 6.69 19.18
C LYS A 353 19.58 5.92 19.45
N GLY A 354 19.59 5.04 20.46
CA GLY A 354 20.78 4.26 20.82
C GLY A 354 21.20 3.27 19.72
N LYS A 355 20.27 2.78 18.90
CA LYS A 355 20.61 1.95 17.73
C LYS A 355 21.23 2.77 16.60
N ILE A 356 20.71 3.97 16.34
CA ILE A 356 21.24 4.90 15.33
C ILE A 356 22.65 5.33 15.72
N GLU A 357 22.89 5.70 16.98
CA GLU A 357 24.22 6.08 17.49
C GLU A 357 25.25 4.95 17.26
N LYS A 358 24.90 3.70 17.60
CA LYS A 358 25.76 2.53 17.33
C LYS A 358 25.98 2.24 15.84
N LEU A 359 25.02 2.59 14.98
CA LEU A 359 25.20 2.46 13.54
C LEU A 359 26.20 3.50 13.03
N ILE A 360 26.08 4.75 13.48
CA ILE A 360 27.00 5.84 13.14
C ILE A 360 28.41 5.57 13.69
N GLU A 361 28.53 4.99 14.90
CA GLU A 361 29.82 4.59 15.46
C GLU A 361 30.52 3.52 14.60
N ARG A 362 29.76 2.58 14.04
CA ARG A 362 30.29 1.55 13.13
C ARG A 362 30.59 2.07 11.72
N HIS A 363 29.82 3.06 11.26
CA HIS A 363 29.88 3.65 9.93
C HIS A 363 29.92 5.18 10.04
N CYS A 364 31.10 5.72 10.34
CA CYS A 364 31.27 7.15 10.59
C CYS A 364 30.86 8.03 9.40
N GLU A 365 30.91 7.48 8.17
CA GLU A 365 30.46 8.09 6.93
C GLU A 365 28.95 8.35 6.88
N TYR A 366 28.15 7.73 7.75
CA TYR A 366 26.71 7.95 7.84
C TYR A 366 26.32 9.14 8.71
N LYS A 367 27.25 9.73 9.47
CA LYS A 367 26.95 10.76 10.47
C LYS A 367 26.16 11.95 9.93
N ASP A 368 26.55 12.46 8.76
CA ASP A 368 25.89 13.62 8.13
C ASP A 368 24.76 13.21 7.17
N ARG A 369 24.56 11.90 6.99
CA ARG A 369 23.56 11.31 6.10
C ARG A 369 22.32 10.85 6.87
N ILE A 370 22.45 10.49 8.14
CA ILE A 370 21.34 10.10 9.01
C ILE A 370 20.84 11.31 9.79
N ILE A 371 19.64 11.80 9.45
CA ILE A 371 19.01 12.93 10.13
C ILE A 371 17.91 12.41 11.07
N SER A 372 18.25 12.30 12.35
CA SER A 372 17.29 11.88 13.39
C SER A 372 16.35 13.02 13.74
N LEU A 373 15.04 12.77 13.67
CA LEU A 373 14.02 13.78 13.95
C LEU A 373 13.29 13.52 15.27
N GLY A 374 12.97 14.60 15.97
CA GLY A 374 12.04 14.60 17.10
C GLY A 374 10.60 14.79 16.62
N ASN A 375 9.77 15.39 17.47
CA ASN A 375 8.43 15.81 17.05
C ASN A 375 8.56 17.01 16.10
N GLN A 376 8.01 16.87 14.89
CA GLN A 376 7.98 17.93 13.89
C GLN A 376 6.59 18.56 13.82
N GLY A 377 6.51 19.86 13.51
CA GLY A 377 5.27 20.52 13.15
C GLY A 377 4.78 20.08 11.77
N ASP A 378 3.54 20.44 11.45
CA ASP A 378 2.93 20.12 10.16
C ASP A 378 3.68 20.75 8.98
N GLU A 379 4.15 22.00 9.12
CA GLU A 379 4.90 22.69 8.08
C GLU A 379 6.20 21.96 7.71
N GLN A 380 6.96 21.54 8.73
CA GLN A 380 8.22 20.84 8.54
C GLN A 380 8.01 19.46 7.92
N ILE A 381 6.96 18.75 8.34
CA ILE A 381 6.65 17.42 7.80
C ILE A 381 6.24 17.53 6.34
N ALA A 382 5.30 18.42 6.00
CA ALA A 382 4.82 18.56 4.63
C ALA A 382 5.95 18.96 3.68
N SER A 383 6.77 19.94 4.07
CA SER A 383 7.93 20.41 3.30
C SER A 383 8.96 19.30 3.04
N LEU A 384 9.25 18.47 4.06
CA LEU A 384 10.15 17.33 3.92
C LEU A 384 9.54 16.18 3.10
N MET A 385 8.30 15.80 3.37
CA MET A 385 7.63 14.67 2.71
C MET A 385 7.42 14.93 1.21
N THR A 386 6.98 16.13 0.84
CA THR A 386 6.81 16.50 -0.58
C THR A 386 8.14 16.60 -1.31
N ARG A 387 9.25 16.97 -0.64
CA ARG A 387 10.60 16.94 -1.24
C ARG A 387 11.20 15.54 -1.33
N SER A 388 10.78 14.59 -0.50
CA SER A 388 11.47 13.31 -0.37
C SER A 388 11.33 12.45 -1.63
N ASN A 389 12.44 11.99 -2.21
CA ASN A 389 12.42 11.08 -3.37
C ASN A 389 11.75 9.75 -3.02
N MET A 390 11.94 9.33 -1.77
CA MET A 390 11.32 8.14 -1.22
C MET A 390 10.66 8.41 0.13
N VAL A 391 9.45 7.89 0.33
CA VAL A 391 8.77 7.94 1.62
C VAL A 391 8.41 6.52 2.03
N ILE A 392 8.76 6.13 3.25
CA ILE A 392 8.35 4.86 3.84
C ILE A 392 7.40 5.14 5.00
N ILE A 393 6.14 4.70 4.87
CA ILE A 393 5.09 4.92 5.88
C ILE A 393 4.41 3.61 6.29
N ARG A 394 3.61 3.66 7.36
CA ARG A 394 2.59 2.63 7.66
C ARG A 394 1.24 2.97 7.03
N GLY A 395 0.39 1.95 6.88
CA GLY A 395 -0.93 2.02 6.27
C GLY A 395 -2.05 2.63 7.12
N GLY A 396 -1.72 3.27 8.25
CA GLY A 396 -2.73 3.85 9.14
C GLY A 396 -3.63 4.87 8.44
N GLY A 397 -4.89 5.00 8.90
CA GLY A 397 -5.91 5.84 8.26
C GLY A 397 -5.47 7.27 8.00
N LEU A 398 -4.99 7.98 9.04
CA LEU A 398 -4.54 9.37 8.86
C LEU A 398 -3.30 9.49 7.98
N SER A 399 -2.29 8.64 8.15
CA SER A 399 -1.07 8.69 7.32
C SER A 399 -1.40 8.47 5.84
N THR A 400 -2.35 7.58 5.56
CA THR A 400 -2.87 7.33 4.22
C THR A 400 -3.61 8.57 3.68
N MET A 401 -4.49 9.17 4.49
CA MET A 401 -5.19 10.40 4.10
C MET A 401 -4.24 11.59 3.87
N GLU A 402 -3.16 11.70 4.64
CA GLU A 402 -2.12 12.72 4.45
C GLU A 402 -1.36 12.56 3.14
N GLN A 403 -1.01 11.32 2.76
CA GLN A 403 -0.43 11.06 1.45
C GLN A 403 -1.42 11.38 0.32
N LEU A 404 -2.68 10.98 0.44
CA LEU A 404 -3.69 11.32 -0.57
C LEU A 404 -3.87 12.85 -0.73
N ALA A 405 -3.83 13.57 0.39
CA ALA A 405 -4.00 15.02 0.42
C ALA A 405 -2.80 15.78 -0.16
N MET A 406 -1.57 15.30 0.03
CA MET A 406 -0.37 16.00 -0.43
C MET A 406 -0.15 15.90 -1.94
N ASN A 407 0.62 16.84 -2.49
CA ASN A 407 1.10 16.72 -3.87
C ASN A 407 2.33 15.82 -3.92
N HIS A 408 2.38 15.00 -4.97
CA HIS A 408 3.46 14.06 -5.19
C HIS A 408 4.17 14.39 -6.51
N ASN A 409 5.49 14.25 -6.52
CA ASN A 409 6.22 14.17 -7.77
C ASN A 409 5.97 12.80 -8.41
N LYS A 410 5.83 12.72 -9.74
CA LYS A 410 5.68 11.44 -10.44
C LYS A 410 6.90 10.52 -10.23
N GLU A 411 8.09 11.09 -10.05
CA GLU A 411 9.33 10.38 -9.74
C GLU A 411 9.39 9.87 -8.29
N GLN A 412 8.48 10.31 -7.42
CA GLN A 412 8.46 9.87 -6.02
C GLN A 412 8.07 8.39 -5.91
N THR A 413 8.73 7.72 -4.96
CA THR A 413 8.38 6.37 -4.54
C THR A 413 7.80 6.38 -3.12
N VAL A 414 6.59 5.84 -2.95
CA VAL A 414 5.96 5.67 -1.64
C VAL A 414 5.92 4.18 -1.31
N LEU A 415 6.61 3.78 -0.25
CA LEU A 415 6.65 2.40 0.22
C LEU A 415 5.82 2.24 1.49
N ILE A 416 4.91 1.27 1.49
CA ILE A 416 4.03 0.99 2.62
C ILE A 416 4.59 -0.19 3.41
N HIS A 417 5.17 0.11 4.56
CA HIS A 417 5.76 -0.85 5.47
C HIS A 417 4.73 -1.86 6.00
N HIS A 418 5.12 -3.12 5.94
CA HIS A 418 4.52 -4.26 6.60
C HIS A 418 5.61 -5.04 7.34
N ALA A 419 5.22 -5.74 8.40
CA ALA A 419 6.13 -6.65 9.10
C ALA A 419 6.54 -7.82 8.20
N ASN A 420 7.76 -8.34 8.39
CA ASN A 420 8.21 -9.54 7.69
C ASN A 420 7.28 -10.72 8.04
N SER A 421 6.83 -11.46 7.02
CA SER A 421 6.00 -12.65 7.21
C SER A 421 6.31 -13.70 6.14
N ALA A 422 6.07 -14.96 6.47
CA ALA A 422 6.19 -16.07 5.52
C ALA A 422 5.07 -16.06 4.46
N ALA A 423 4.04 -15.22 4.63
CA ALA A 423 2.95 -15.11 3.66
C ALA A 423 3.45 -14.47 2.35
N LYS A 424 2.94 -14.97 1.23
CA LYS A 424 3.29 -14.44 -0.10
C LYS A 424 2.78 -13.00 -0.26
N GLU A 425 1.56 -12.73 0.19
CA GLU A 425 0.94 -11.41 0.19
C GLU A 425 1.32 -10.64 1.46
N LEU A 426 1.70 -9.37 1.30
CA LEU A 426 1.95 -8.47 2.41
C LEU A 426 0.62 -7.91 2.93
N THR A 427 0.32 -8.24 4.19
CA THR A 427 -0.90 -7.84 4.91
C THR A 427 -0.52 -7.44 6.32
N SER A 428 -1.19 -6.40 6.83
CA SER A 428 -1.10 -6.00 8.23
C SER A 428 -1.87 -6.97 9.13
N GLY A 429 -2.71 -7.85 8.57
CA GLY A 429 -3.67 -8.67 9.32
C GLY A 429 -4.86 -7.86 9.88
N ILE A 430 -4.89 -6.55 9.64
CA ILE A 430 -5.92 -5.62 10.08
C ILE A 430 -6.72 -5.18 8.84
N PRO A 431 -7.99 -5.61 8.69
CA PRO A 431 -8.74 -5.45 7.43
C PRO A 431 -8.85 -4.02 6.90
N TRP A 432 -9.00 -3.02 7.77
CA TRP A 432 -9.15 -1.63 7.33
C TRP A 432 -7.80 -0.99 6.99
N GLU A 433 -6.71 -1.35 7.68
CA GLU A 433 -5.37 -0.86 7.35
C GLU A 433 -5.00 -1.38 5.96
N ASP A 434 -5.23 -2.66 5.68
CA ASP A 434 -5.01 -3.23 4.34
C ASP A 434 -5.87 -2.58 3.26
N ALA A 435 -7.11 -2.21 3.59
CA ALA A 435 -8.02 -1.56 2.64
C ALA A 435 -7.67 -0.09 2.40
N ASN A 436 -7.26 0.66 3.43
CA ASN A 436 -6.70 2.01 3.29
C ASN A 436 -5.47 1.98 2.38
N VAL A 437 -4.56 1.02 2.60
CA VAL A 437 -3.36 0.85 1.77
C VAL A 437 -3.71 0.53 0.33
N ARG A 438 -4.68 -0.37 0.09
CA ARG A 438 -5.13 -0.67 -1.28
C ARG A 438 -5.66 0.58 -1.98
N PHE A 439 -6.51 1.35 -1.30
CA PHE A 439 -7.04 2.59 -1.83
C PHE A 439 -5.92 3.59 -2.16
N LEU A 440 -4.93 3.76 -1.26
CA LEU A 440 -3.77 4.62 -1.51
C LEU A 440 -2.95 4.18 -2.72
N LEU A 441 -2.69 2.87 -2.86
CA LEU A 441 -1.95 2.32 -3.99
C LEU A 441 -2.66 2.64 -5.31
N ASP A 442 -3.97 2.43 -5.36
CA ASP A 442 -4.78 2.66 -6.56
C ASP A 442 -4.78 4.15 -6.93
N GLU A 443 -5.03 5.05 -5.98
CA GLU A 443 -5.06 6.51 -6.20
C GLU A 443 -3.69 7.06 -6.62
N LEU A 444 -2.61 6.69 -5.93
CA LEU A 444 -1.26 7.17 -6.29
C LEU A 444 -0.80 6.62 -7.64
N THR A 445 -1.14 5.37 -7.96
CA THR A 445 -0.83 4.78 -9.27
C THR A 445 -1.56 5.51 -10.39
N GLN A 446 -2.83 5.88 -10.20
CA GLN A 446 -3.59 6.69 -11.15
C GLN A 446 -2.97 8.08 -11.36
N GLN A 447 -2.36 8.66 -10.32
CA GLN A 447 -1.60 9.92 -10.41
C GLN A 447 -0.21 9.74 -11.05
N GLY A 448 0.18 8.51 -11.38
CA GLY A 448 1.47 8.18 -11.96
C GLY A 448 2.62 8.18 -10.96
N VAL A 449 2.33 8.12 -9.66
CA VAL A 449 3.31 7.98 -8.56
C VAL A 449 3.59 6.49 -8.35
N HIS A 450 4.82 6.11 -8.06
CA HIS A 450 5.12 4.71 -7.76
C HIS A 450 4.81 4.43 -6.28
N CYS A 451 3.84 3.56 -6.02
CA CYS A 451 3.47 3.16 -4.67
C CYS A 451 3.43 1.62 -4.55
N GLU A 452 3.99 1.07 -3.48
CA GLU A 452 4.04 -0.39 -3.28
C GLU A 452 4.16 -0.79 -1.80
N LYS A 453 3.61 -1.95 -1.43
CA LYS A 453 3.83 -2.57 -0.11
C LYS A 453 5.25 -3.10 0.01
N THR A 454 5.93 -2.89 1.14
CA THR A 454 7.29 -3.36 1.37
C THR A 454 7.48 -3.95 2.77
N THR A 455 8.62 -4.59 2.99
CA THR A 455 9.13 -5.01 4.30
C THR A 455 10.63 -4.68 4.35
N PRO A 456 11.30 -4.73 5.52
CA PRO A 456 12.75 -4.53 5.57
C PRO A 456 13.52 -5.47 4.63
N GLU A 457 13.10 -6.74 4.52
CA GLU A 457 13.73 -7.73 3.63
C GLU A 457 13.57 -7.41 2.14
N ARG A 458 12.43 -6.84 1.74
CA ARG A 458 12.15 -6.49 0.33
C ARG A 458 12.63 -5.08 -0.04
N ALA A 459 13.04 -4.28 0.94
CA ALA A 459 13.34 -2.87 0.77
C ALA A 459 14.44 -2.62 -0.27
N ALA A 460 15.55 -3.37 -0.21
CA ALA A 460 16.68 -3.20 -1.12
C ALA A 460 16.25 -3.29 -2.59
N ARG A 461 15.45 -4.30 -2.93
CA ARG A 461 14.88 -4.50 -4.26
C ARG A 461 13.94 -3.36 -4.65
N HIS A 462 12.98 -3.01 -3.79
CA HIS A 462 12.00 -1.97 -4.10
C HIS A 462 12.65 -0.57 -4.22
N ILE A 463 13.75 -0.31 -3.52
CA ILE A 463 14.54 0.91 -3.68
C ILE A 463 15.19 0.94 -5.06
N ALA A 464 15.82 -0.15 -5.49
CA ALA A 464 16.40 -0.28 -6.82
C ALA A 464 15.35 -0.08 -7.92
N GLU A 465 14.20 -0.75 -7.82
CA GLU A 465 13.08 -0.59 -8.74
C GLU A 465 12.58 0.86 -8.77
N GLY A 466 12.35 1.47 -7.61
CA GLY A 466 11.89 2.85 -7.50
C GLY A 466 12.83 3.86 -8.18
N ARG A 467 14.14 3.67 -8.05
CA ARG A 467 15.15 4.52 -8.74
C ARG A 467 15.09 4.38 -10.25
N LEU A 468 15.01 3.16 -10.78
CA LEU A 468 14.88 2.95 -12.22
C LEU A 468 13.56 3.50 -12.76
N ILE A 469 12.47 3.34 -12.02
CA ILE A 469 11.15 3.88 -12.38
C ILE A 469 11.17 5.41 -12.42
N ALA A 470 11.79 6.06 -11.42
CA ALA A 470 11.99 7.50 -11.40
C ALA A 470 12.79 7.97 -12.63
N ALA A 471 13.89 7.27 -12.97
CA ALA A 471 14.67 7.57 -14.16
C ALA A 471 13.86 7.44 -15.46
N VAL A 472 13.03 6.39 -15.60
CA VAL A 472 12.13 6.22 -16.76
C VAL A 472 11.14 7.37 -16.87
N LYS A 473 10.51 7.79 -15.77
CA LYS A 473 9.56 8.90 -15.77
C LYS A 473 10.22 10.24 -16.12
N ARG A 474 11.47 10.43 -15.72
CA ARG A 474 12.26 11.64 -15.96
C ARG A 474 12.85 11.72 -17.37
N LEU A 475 13.50 10.64 -17.80
CA LEU A 475 14.41 10.62 -18.96
C LEU A 475 13.88 9.76 -20.13
N GLY A 476 12.84 8.96 -19.90
CA GLY A 476 12.29 8.00 -20.86
C GLY A 476 11.40 8.63 -21.93
N ALA A 477 11.81 9.76 -22.52
CA ALA A 477 11.11 10.33 -23.66
C ALA A 477 11.04 9.26 -24.77
N ASN A 478 9.82 8.86 -25.16
CA ASN A 478 9.49 7.79 -26.12
C ASN A 478 9.46 6.35 -25.57
N ILE A 479 9.51 6.15 -24.25
CA ILE A 479 9.28 4.84 -23.64
C ILE A 479 7.89 4.82 -23.03
N ASP A 480 7.14 3.75 -23.31
CA ASP A 480 5.90 3.51 -22.61
C ASP A 480 6.17 3.21 -21.13
N THR A 481 5.83 4.17 -20.27
CA THR A 481 6.16 4.12 -18.85
C THR A 481 5.51 2.92 -18.15
N ALA A 482 4.28 2.55 -18.51
CA ALA A 482 3.56 1.45 -17.88
C ALA A 482 4.25 0.09 -18.17
N THR A 483 4.55 -0.19 -19.44
CA THR A 483 5.31 -1.37 -19.84
C THR A 483 6.72 -1.39 -19.23
N ALA A 484 7.41 -0.24 -19.22
CA ALA A 484 8.75 -0.15 -18.63
C ALA A 484 8.76 -0.48 -17.13
N ILE A 485 7.78 0.02 -16.36
CA ILE A 485 7.62 -0.33 -14.95
C ILE A 485 7.43 -1.83 -14.78
N GLN A 486 6.56 -2.47 -15.58
CA GLN A 486 6.35 -3.91 -15.51
C GLN A 486 7.63 -4.70 -15.79
N HIS A 487 8.42 -4.27 -16.78
CA HIS A 487 9.69 -4.91 -17.07
C HIS A 487 10.73 -4.72 -15.96
N ILE A 488 10.84 -3.52 -15.38
CA ILE A 488 11.71 -3.26 -14.23
C ILE A 488 11.36 -4.22 -13.07
N LYS A 489 10.08 -4.38 -12.75
CA LYS A 489 9.63 -5.31 -11.70
C LYS A 489 9.88 -6.78 -12.03
N SER A 490 10.08 -7.12 -13.30
CA SER A 490 10.39 -8.49 -13.75
C SER A 490 11.88 -8.82 -13.77
N LEU A 491 12.75 -7.82 -13.62
CA LEU A 491 14.20 -8.04 -13.54
C LEU A 491 14.54 -8.88 -12.32
N ASP A 492 15.50 -9.79 -12.46
CA ASP A 492 16.14 -10.43 -11.31
C ASP A 492 17.06 -9.42 -10.58
N ASP A 493 17.56 -9.80 -9.40
CA ASP A 493 18.34 -8.89 -8.56
C ASP A 493 19.67 -8.48 -9.22
N ASP A 494 20.28 -9.38 -10.00
CA ASP A 494 21.48 -9.09 -10.78
C ASP A 494 21.21 -8.06 -11.88
N GLY A 495 20.11 -8.23 -12.63
CA GLY A 495 19.69 -7.30 -13.68
C GLY A 495 19.29 -5.93 -13.13
N LEU A 496 18.61 -5.89 -11.98
CA LEU A 496 18.32 -4.65 -11.28
C LEU A 496 19.61 -3.92 -10.89
N LYS A 497 20.56 -4.65 -10.30
CA LYS A 497 21.84 -4.08 -9.87
C LYS A 497 22.60 -3.48 -11.06
N ILE A 498 22.73 -4.19 -12.17
CA ILE A 498 23.43 -3.70 -13.37
C ILE A 498 22.79 -2.39 -13.87
N CYS A 499 21.47 -2.35 -13.96
CA CYS A 499 20.75 -1.15 -14.40
C CYS A 499 20.91 0.03 -13.42
N VAL A 500 20.91 -0.23 -12.10
CA VAL A 500 21.09 0.82 -11.08
C VAL A 500 22.53 1.35 -11.09
N ASP A 501 23.52 0.48 -11.20
CA ASP A 501 24.94 0.87 -11.30
C ASP A 501 25.17 1.74 -12.55
N ALA A 502 24.57 1.35 -13.69
CA ALA A 502 24.60 2.13 -14.92
C ALA A 502 23.90 3.50 -14.77
N LEU A 503 22.76 3.54 -14.06
CA LEU A 503 22.08 4.79 -13.74
C LEU A 503 22.96 5.72 -12.90
N GLN A 504 23.58 5.22 -11.83
CA GLN A 504 24.49 5.99 -10.98
C GLN A 504 25.65 6.60 -11.77
N LEU A 505 26.26 5.81 -12.67
CA LEU A 505 27.33 6.28 -13.54
C LEU A 505 26.83 7.38 -14.49
N SER A 506 25.61 7.25 -15.04
CA SER A 506 25.03 8.28 -15.91
C SER A 506 24.68 9.58 -15.17
N GLU A 507 24.20 9.49 -13.92
CA GLU A 507 23.85 10.64 -13.08
C GLU A 507 25.10 11.43 -12.68
N SER A 508 26.21 10.74 -12.41
CA SER A 508 27.50 11.41 -12.16
C SER A 508 28.00 12.24 -13.35
N LYS A 509 27.51 11.93 -14.56
CA LYS A 509 27.83 12.62 -15.81
C LYS A 509 26.74 13.63 -16.24
N LEU A 510 25.70 13.83 -15.42
CA LEU A 510 24.56 14.71 -15.71
C LEU A 510 23.87 14.38 -17.06
N SER A 511 23.76 13.08 -17.39
CA SER A 511 23.10 12.63 -18.61
C SER A 511 21.64 13.06 -18.68
N THR A 512 21.19 13.50 -19.86
CA THR A 512 19.78 13.83 -20.15
C THR A 512 19.00 12.66 -20.75
N SER A 513 19.63 11.49 -20.88
CA SER A 513 19.00 10.27 -21.41
C SER A 513 19.15 9.11 -20.44
N LEU A 514 18.27 8.11 -20.58
CA LEU A 514 18.39 6.85 -19.85
C LEU A 514 19.75 6.18 -20.12
N PRO A 515 20.27 5.40 -19.15
CA PRO A 515 21.44 4.57 -19.37
C PRO A 515 21.26 3.68 -20.60
N GLU A 516 22.36 3.44 -21.32
CA GLU A 516 22.34 2.64 -22.53
C GLU A 516 21.89 1.21 -22.22
N GLU A 517 22.33 0.67 -21.08
CA GLU A 517 22.00 -0.64 -20.56
C GLU A 517 20.48 -0.81 -20.43
N LEU A 518 19.82 0.14 -19.79
CA LEU A 518 18.38 0.11 -19.58
C LEU A 518 17.63 0.31 -20.90
N THR A 519 18.10 1.23 -21.75
CA THR A 519 17.51 1.48 -23.08
C THR A 519 17.58 0.23 -23.97
N ARG A 520 18.73 -0.43 -23.97
CA ARG A 520 19.01 -1.67 -24.70
C ARG A 520 18.16 -2.82 -24.19
N TYR A 521 18.00 -2.93 -22.86
CA TYR A 521 17.08 -3.90 -22.26
C TYR A 521 15.64 -3.70 -22.77
N PHE A 522 15.12 -2.47 -22.76
CA PHE A 522 13.78 -2.20 -23.28
C PHE A 522 13.64 -2.50 -24.79
N ARG A 523 14.64 -2.16 -25.61
CA ARG A 523 14.65 -2.53 -27.03
C ARG A 523 14.65 -4.04 -27.24
N TYR A 524 15.43 -4.77 -26.45
CA TYR A 524 15.45 -6.23 -26.51
C TYR A 524 14.09 -6.84 -26.14
N ARG A 525 13.43 -6.33 -25.10
CA ARG A 525 12.07 -6.77 -24.71
C ARG A 525 11.07 -6.54 -25.83
N GLU A 526 11.09 -5.36 -26.44
CA GLU A 526 10.23 -5.02 -27.57
C GLU A 526 10.48 -5.92 -28.80
N GLN A 527 11.75 -6.14 -29.14
CA GLN A 527 12.13 -7.03 -30.23
C GLN A 527 11.73 -8.48 -29.97
N SER A 528 11.90 -8.95 -28.72
CA SER A 528 11.48 -10.27 -28.28
C SER A 528 9.96 -10.42 -28.41
N ALA A 529 9.19 -9.47 -27.89
CA ALA A 529 7.73 -9.46 -28.02
C ALA A 529 7.29 -9.52 -29.48
N LYS A 530 7.95 -8.75 -30.37
CA LYS A 530 7.69 -8.79 -31.82
C LYS A 530 7.92 -10.17 -32.41
N THR A 531 9.07 -10.80 -32.12
CA THR A 531 9.35 -12.16 -32.59
C THR A 531 8.34 -13.19 -32.08
N HIS A 532 7.87 -13.05 -30.83
CA HIS A 532 6.82 -13.92 -30.29
C HIS A 532 5.48 -13.69 -31.00
N LEU A 533 5.11 -12.44 -31.30
CA LEU A 533 3.89 -12.11 -32.04
C LEU A 533 3.92 -12.63 -33.47
N ASP A 534 5.02 -12.43 -34.19
CA ASP A 534 5.20 -12.95 -35.55
C ASP A 534 4.98 -14.47 -35.57
N PHE A 535 5.60 -15.19 -34.63
CA PHE A 535 5.41 -16.64 -34.50
C PHE A 535 3.96 -17.01 -34.17
N ILE A 536 3.33 -16.31 -33.22
CA ILE A 536 1.93 -16.57 -32.85
C ILE A 536 1.00 -16.32 -34.04
N ASN A 537 1.20 -15.24 -34.79
CA ASN A 537 0.39 -14.90 -35.95
C ASN A 537 0.51 -15.96 -37.05
N ASP A 538 1.73 -16.44 -37.33
CA ASP A 538 1.97 -17.54 -38.26
C ASP A 538 1.24 -18.82 -37.84
N LYS A 539 1.27 -19.13 -36.54
CA LYS A 539 0.55 -20.30 -35.98
C LYS A 539 -0.96 -20.15 -36.07
N LEU A 540 -1.49 -18.97 -35.79
CA LEU A 540 -2.92 -18.69 -35.93
C LEU A 540 -3.37 -18.75 -37.39
N ALA A 541 -2.55 -18.28 -38.33
CA ALA A 541 -2.84 -18.37 -39.76
C ALA A 541 -2.93 -19.85 -40.21
N ALA A 542 -1.95 -20.67 -39.82
CA ALA A 542 -1.97 -22.10 -40.10
C ALA A 542 -3.19 -22.82 -39.47
N ALA A 543 -3.58 -22.44 -38.25
CA ALA A 543 -4.76 -22.99 -37.59
C ALA A 543 -6.05 -22.59 -38.32
N ARG A 544 -6.17 -21.32 -38.71
CA ARG A 544 -7.31 -20.80 -39.46
C ARG A 544 -7.46 -21.50 -40.81
N ASP A 545 -6.36 -21.72 -41.53
CA ASP A 545 -6.38 -22.42 -42.82
C ASP A 545 -6.80 -23.89 -42.65
N THR A 546 -6.26 -24.57 -41.61
CA THR A 546 -6.66 -25.94 -41.24
C THR A 546 -8.15 -26.02 -40.91
N LEU A 547 -8.67 -25.09 -40.10
CA LEU A 547 -10.09 -25.04 -39.76
C LEU A 547 -10.97 -24.72 -40.96
N THR A 548 -10.51 -23.88 -41.88
CA THR A 548 -11.21 -23.62 -43.14
C THR A 548 -11.39 -24.92 -43.95
N THR A 549 -10.34 -25.73 -44.04
CA THR A 549 -10.41 -27.05 -44.70
C THR A 549 -11.39 -27.99 -43.99
N VAL A 550 -11.32 -28.08 -42.65
CA VAL A 550 -12.25 -28.92 -41.87
C VAL A 550 -13.70 -28.46 -42.05
N ILE A 551 -13.96 -27.16 -41.96
CA ILE A 551 -15.29 -26.58 -42.15
C ILE A 551 -15.82 -26.90 -43.56
N ARG A 552 -15.00 -26.74 -44.61
CA ARG A 552 -15.39 -27.09 -45.99
C ARG A 552 -15.69 -28.58 -46.16
N GLN A 553 -14.85 -29.45 -45.60
CA GLN A 553 -15.07 -30.90 -45.64
C GLN A 553 -16.38 -31.31 -44.95
N GLU A 554 -16.68 -30.71 -43.80
CA GLU A 554 -17.90 -31.01 -43.03
C GLU A 554 -19.18 -30.43 -43.64
N ILE A 555 -19.09 -29.28 -44.35
CA ILE A 555 -20.21 -28.73 -45.13
C ILE A 555 -20.51 -29.59 -46.36
N GLY A 556 -19.52 -30.37 -46.81
CA GLY A 556 -19.58 -31.17 -48.01
C GLY A 556 -19.36 -30.29 -49.24
N ASP A 557 -18.28 -30.54 -49.98
CA ASP A 557 -18.18 -30.10 -51.38
C ASP A 557 -19.32 -30.78 -52.16
N ALA A 558 -20.48 -30.14 -52.19
CA ALA A 558 -21.53 -30.42 -53.15
C ALA A 558 -21.02 -29.97 -54.53
N GLY A 559 -20.29 -30.87 -55.19
CA GLY A 559 -20.19 -31.01 -56.64
C GLY A 559 -19.69 -29.82 -57.47
N GLY A 560 -18.52 -29.98 -58.07
CA GLY A 560 -18.14 -29.19 -59.24
C GLY A 560 -16.75 -29.54 -59.73
N GLU A 561 -16.68 -30.34 -60.79
CA GLU A 561 -15.46 -30.53 -61.58
C GLU A 561 -14.80 -29.19 -61.93
N GLU A 562 -13.48 -29.19 -61.92
CA GLU A 562 -12.64 -28.09 -62.40
C GLU A 562 -13.02 -27.74 -63.85
N GLN A 563 -13.71 -26.62 -64.06
CA GLN A 563 -13.56 -25.86 -65.30
C GLN A 563 -12.49 -24.80 -65.08
N GLU A 564 -11.33 -25.01 -65.70
CA GLU A 564 -10.32 -23.99 -65.95
C GLU A 564 -10.96 -22.79 -66.65
N GLY A 565 -11.19 -21.72 -65.91
CA GLY A 565 -11.61 -20.43 -66.42
C GLY A 565 -10.99 -19.33 -65.57
N ASP A 566 -10.19 -18.49 -66.22
CA ASP A 566 -9.54 -17.29 -65.68
C ASP A 566 -10.52 -16.44 -64.85
N LEU A 567 -10.51 -16.63 -63.53
CA LEU A 567 -11.15 -15.75 -62.58
C LEU A 567 -10.16 -15.35 -61.49
N MET A 568 -10.02 -14.03 -61.35
CA MET A 568 -9.08 -13.34 -60.49
C MET A 568 -9.09 -13.84 -59.03
N PRO A 569 -7.93 -13.84 -58.31
CA PRO A 569 -7.77 -14.46 -57.00
C PRO A 569 -8.50 -13.78 -55.82
N THR A 570 -9.34 -12.77 -56.05
CA THR A 570 -9.84 -11.87 -55.00
C THR A 570 -11.21 -12.25 -54.42
N ALA A 571 -11.89 -13.29 -54.92
CA ALA A 571 -13.20 -13.74 -54.41
C ALA A 571 -13.15 -14.97 -53.46
N ARG A 572 -11.95 -15.44 -53.06
CA ARG A 572 -11.80 -16.44 -52.00
C ARG A 572 -11.53 -15.72 -50.67
N GLN A 573 -12.55 -15.39 -49.87
CA GLN A 573 -12.45 -15.26 -48.39
C GLN A 573 -13.68 -14.56 -47.76
N SER A 574 -14.75 -15.31 -47.49
CA SER A 574 -15.52 -15.17 -46.26
C SER A 574 -16.36 -16.43 -46.10
N ILE A 575 -16.12 -17.20 -45.03
CA ILE A 575 -17.04 -18.27 -44.65
C ILE A 575 -18.34 -17.57 -44.25
N ASP A 576 -19.41 -17.74 -45.03
CA ASP A 576 -20.70 -17.15 -44.71
C ASP A 576 -21.35 -17.96 -43.57
N TYR A 577 -21.14 -17.51 -42.34
CA TYR A 577 -21.70 -18.17 -41.16
C TYR A 577 -23.23 -18.20 -41.16
N ALA A 578 -23.89 -17.31 -41.88
CA ALA A 578 -25.35 -17.25 -41.95
C ALA A 578 -25.92 -18.44 -42.74
N SER A 579 -25.24 -18.89 -43.79
CA SER A 579 -25.63 -20.08 -44.57
C SER A 579 -25.32 -21.40 -43.86
N ILE A 580 -24.31 -21.46 -43.00
CA ILE A 580 -23.98 -22.66 -42.20
C ILE A 580 -24.94 -22.84 -41.01
N ALA A 581 -25.41 -21.74 -40.42
CA ALA A 581 -26.41 -21.76 -39.34
C ALA A 581 -27.81 -22.23 -39.79
N LEU A 582 -28.05 -22.32 -41.10
CA LEU A 582 -29.31 -22.80 -41.71
C LEU A 582 -29.31 -24.32 -41.97
N SER A 583 -28.22 -25.04 -41.66
CA SER A 583 -28.21 -26.51 -41.70
C SER A 583 -29.06 -27.04 -40.53
N GLU A 584 -30.04 -27.89 -40.82
CA GLU A 584 -31.05 -28.32 -39.83
C GLU A 584 -30.48 -29.17 -38.67
N ASN A 585 -29.21 -29.62 -38.73
CA ASN A 585 -28.46 -30.27 -37.65
C ASN A 585 -26.94 -30.28 -37.94
N PRO A 586 -26.17 -29.23 -37.60
CA PRO A 586 -24.72 -29.23 -37.84
C PRO A 586 -24.00 -30.27 -36.96
N SER A 587 -22.98 -30.92 -37.51
CA SER A 587 -22.19 -31.89 -36.75
C SER A 587 -21.50 -31.21 -35.54
N PRO A 588 -21.33 -31.90 -34.39
CA PRO A 588 -20.58 -31.33 -33.26
C PRO A 588 -19.16 -30.90 -33.62
N VAL A 589 -18.56 -31.56 -34.63
CA VAL A 589 -17.24 -31.22 -35.18
C VAL A 589 -17.29 -29.89 -35.92
N LEU A 590 -18.30 -29.67 -36.78
CA LEU A 590 -18.51 -28.43 -37.51
C LEU A 590 -18.75 -27.24 -36.57
N VAL A 591 -19.61 -27.41 -35.56
CA VAL A 591 -19.86 -26.37 -34.54
C VAL A 591 -18.57 -25.99 -33.82
N SER A 592 -17.83 -27.00 -33.31
CA SER A 592 -16.56 -26.76 -32.62
C SER A 592 -15.52 -26.07 -33.52
N ALA A 593 -15.44 -26.47 -34.80
CA ALA A 593 -14.53 -25.88 -35.78
C ALA A 593 -14.84 -24.40 -36.07
N ILE A 594 -16.12 -24.05 -36.17
CA ILE A 594 -16.59 -22.67 -36.36
C ILE A 594 -16.27 -21.80 -35.15
N ASP A 595 -16.52 -22.28 -33.94
CA ASP A 595 -16.25 -21.53 -32.70
C ASP A 595 -14.75 -21.29 -32.50
N ALA A 596 -13.93 -22.30 -32.79
CA ALA A 596 -12.48 -22.15 -32.80
C ALA A 596 -11.98 -21.19 -33.88
N TYR A 597 -12.58 -21.22 -35.07
CA TYR A 597 -12.24 -20.31 -36.15
C TYR A 597 -12.53 -18.86 -35.72
N LYS A 598 -13.72 -18.60 -35.16
CA LYS A 598 -14.09 -17.27 -34.64
C LYS A 598 -13.12 -16.79 -33.55
N SER A 599 -12.76 -17.69 -32.64
CA SER A 599 -11.78 -17.40 -31.58
C SER A 599 -10.40 -17.05 -32.15
N ILE A 600 -9.91 -17.82 -33.13
CA ILE A 600 -8.63 -17.56 -33.81
C ILE A 600 -8.68 -16.25 -34.59
N GLN A 601 -9.78 -15.94 -35.28
CA GLN A 601 -9.94 -14.70 -36.00
C GLN A 601 -9.89 -13.50 -35.05
N LYS A 602 -10.62 -13.55 -33.92
CA LYS A 602 -10.59 -12.52 -32.88
C LYS A 602 -9.17 -12.29 -32.35
N LEU A 603 -8.43 -13.36 -32.10
CA LEU A 603 -7.04 -13.31 -31.66
C LEU A 603 -6.11 -12.71 -32.72
N GLN A 604 -6.29 -13.04 -34.00
CA GLN A 604 -5.53 -12.43 -35.10
C GLN A 604 -5.86 -10.95 -35.31
N GLU A 605 -7.11 -10.55 -35.10
CA GLU A 605 -7.54 -9.15 -35.18
C GLU A 605 -6.84 -8.29 -34.13
N ILE A 606 -6.60 -8.81 -32.91
CA ILE A 606 -5.80 -8.11 -31.89
C ILE A 606 -4.38 -7.81 -32.39
N ILE A 607 -3.76 -8.77 -33.10
CA ILE A 607 -2.41 -8.60 -33.64
C ILE A 607 -2.44 -7.56 -34.78
N LYS A 608 -3.35 -7.72 -35.75
CA LYS A 608 -3.39 -6.90 -36.98
C LYS A 608 -3.91 -5.48 -36.79
N THR A 609 -4.86 -5.26 -35.88
CA THR A 609 -5.54 -3.95 -35.73
C THR A 609 -4.67 -2.93 -34.99
N GLU A 610 -3.67 -3.40 -34.24
CA GLU A 610 -2.83 -2.55 -33.38
C GLU A 610 -1.39 -2.36 -33.88
N GLU A 611 -0.96 -3.10 -34.90
CA GLU A 611 0.41 -3.09 -35.48
C GLU A 611 0.90 -1.70 -35.92
N ALA A 612 0.00 -0.75 -36.24
CA ALA A 612 0.37 0.56 -36.78
C ALA A 612 0.60 1.66 -35.73
N LYS A 613 0.24 1.45 -34.44
CA LYS A 613 0.25 2.52 -33.42
C LYS A 613 0.68 2.13 -32.00
N THR A 614 0.91 0.84 -31.73
CA THR A 614 1.15 0.33 -30.38
C THR A 614 2.44 -0.52 -30.33
N SER A 615 3.13 -0.59 -29.18
CA SER A 615 4.29 -1.47 -29.00
C SER A 615 3.91 -2.95 -29.10
N ALA A 616 4.83 -3.78 -29.61
CA ALA A 616 4.66 -5.22 -29.72
C ALA A 616 4.38 -5.86 -28.36
N ASP A 617 5.03 -5.40 -27.29
CA ASP A 617 4.77 -5.91 -25.94
C ASP A 617 3.30 -5.71 -25.50
N LYS A 618 2.73 -4.53 -25.75
CA LYS A 618 1.32 -4.24 -25.43
C LYS A 618 0.34 -5.11 -26.23
N ILE A 619 0.62 -5.31 -27.51
CA ILE A 619 -0.19 -6.21 -28.36
C ILE A 619 -0.14 -7.63 -27.79
N LEU A 620 1.04 -8.09 -27.35
CA LEU A 620 1.23 -9.41 -26.75
C LEU A 620 0.53 -9.54 -25.38
N ILE A 621 0.49 -8.47 -24.56
CA ILE A 621 -0.28 -8.43 -23.31
C ILE A 621 -1.80 -8.50 -23.57
N LYS A 622 -2.32 -7.71 -24.53
CA LYS A 622 -3.74 -7.77 -24.92
C LYS A 622 -4.11 -9.13 -25.49
N PHE A 623 -3.25 -9.69 -26.33
CA PHE A 623 -3.39 -11.04 -26.85
C PHE A 623 -3.51 -12.06 -25.72
N ARG A 624 -2.61 -11.98 -24.73
CA ARG A 624 -2.60 -12.84 -23.54
C ARG A 624 -3.90 -12.74 -22.75
N GLU A 625 -4.40 -11.53 -22.52
CA GLU A 625 -5.65 -11.29 -21.79
C GLU A 625 -6.85 -11.90 -22.50
N GLU A 626 -6.96 -11.70 -23.80
CA GLU A 626 -8.04 -12.29 -24.60
C GLU A 626 -7.92 -13.82 -24.65
N TYR A 627 -6.72 -14.35 -24.86
CA TYR A 627 -6.43 -15.78 -24.92
C TYR A 627 -6.70 -16.50 -23.59
N ALA A 628 -6.70 -15.78 -22.47
CA ALA A 628 -7.03 -16.32 -21.17
C ALA A 628 -8.54 -16.43 -20.90
N LYS A 629 -9.39 -15.75 -21.68
CA LYS A 629 -10.84 -15.72 -21.46
C LYS A 629 -11.51 -17.06 -21.80
N PRO A 630 -12.48 -17.54 -20.98
CA PRO A 630 -13.21 -18.78 -21.22
C PRO A 630 -13.86 -18.84 -22.61
N GLU A 631 -14.41 -17.73 -23.09
CA GLU A 631 -15.07 -17.61 -24.39
C GLU A 631 -14.12 -17.70 -25.60
N THR A 632 -12.82 -17.53 -25.39
CA THR A 632 -11.78 -17.65 -26.45
C THR A 632 -11.08 -19.01 -26.38
N LYS A 633 -11.59 -19.93 -25.55
CA LYS A 633 -11.01 -21.26 -25.39
C LYS A 633 -11.22 -22.09 -26.65
N ILE A 634 -10.13 -22.34 -27.37
CA ILE A 634 -10.14 -23.18 -28.56
C ILE A 634 -10.22 -24.65 -28.14
N VAL A 635 -11.40 -25.26 -28.25
CA VAL A 635 -11.63 -26.69 -27.95
C VAL A 635 -11.87 -27.45 -29.24
N LEU A 636 -10.82 -28.09 -29.78
CA LEU A 636 -10.95 -29.12 -30.81
C LEU A 636 -10.01 -30.30 -30.55
N SER A 637 -10.50 -31.49 -30.84
CA SER A 637 -9.77 -32.75 -30.84
C SER A 637 -8.92 -32.97 -32.10
N VAL A 638 -8.91 -32.03 -33.05
CA VAL A 638 -8.09 -32.11 -34.26
C VAL A 638 -6.61 -32.00 -33.88
N GLY A 639 -5.85 -33.08 -34.12
CA GLY A 639 -4.46 -33.21 -33.65
C GLY A 639 -3.52 -32.09 -34.09
N ILE A 640 -3.74 -31.51 -35.29
CA ILE A 640 -2.94 -30.38 -35.79
C ILE A 640 -3.24 -29.09 -35.01
N ILE A 641 -4.51 -28.77 -34.79
CA ILE A 641 -4.94 -27.59 -34.01
C ILE A 641 -4.43 -27.68 -32.58
N ARG A 642 -4.51 -28.87 -31.98
CA ARG A 642 -3.94 -29.13 -30.66
C ARG A 642 -2.43 -28.82 -30.61
N LYS A 643 -1.64 -29.29 -31.58
CA LYS A 643 -0.19 -29.01 -31.66
C LYS A 643 0.10 -27.51 -31.83
N ILE A 644 -0.74 -26.80 -32.58
CA ILE A 644 -0.63 -25.35 -32.75
C ILE A 644 -0.88 -24.62 -31.42
N ILE A 645 -1.95 -24.99 -30.70
CA ILE A 645 -2.27 -24.46 -29.37
C ILE A 645 -1.13 -24.75 -28.38
N GLU A 646 -0.59 -25.97 -28.39
CA GLU A 646 0.55 -26.35 -27.55
C GLU A 646 1.80 -25.50 -27.87
N ALA A 647 2.02 -25.13 -29.15
CA ALA A 647 3.11 -24.24 -29.55
C ALA A 647 2.88 -22.79 -29.10
N ILE A 648 1.65 -22.27 -29.22
CA ILE A 648 1.29 -20.93 -28.72
C ILE A 648 1.46 -20.89 -27.20
N ASN A 649 0.98 -21.90 -26.47
CA ASN A 649 1.17 -21.99 -25.01
C ASN A 649 2.65 -22.04 -24.63
N TYR A 650 3.50 -22.73 -25.41
CA TYR A 650 4.94 -22.75 -25.17
C TYR A 650 5.57 -21.36 -25.29
N ILE A 651 5.25 -20.62 -26.34
CA ILE A 651 5.77 -19.27 -26.59
C ILE A 651 5.23 -18.27 -25.57
N LEU A 652 3.94 -18.33 -25.24
CA LEU A 652 3.38 -17.52 -24.16
C LEU A 652 4.00 -17.86 -22.81
N ALA A 653 4.35 -19.12 -22.55
CA ALA A 653 5.04 -19.50 -21.32
C ALA A 653 6.49 -19.03 -21.31
N ASP A 654 7.16 -18.93 -22.45
CA ASP A 654 8.52 -18.38 -22.52
C ASP A 654 8.53 -16.88 -22.19
N TYR A 655 7.51 -16.15 -22.66
CA TYR A 655 7.38 -14.71 -22.43
C TYR A 655 6.71 -14.35 -21.08
N PHE A 656 5.70 -15.11 -20.67
CA PHE A 656 4.92 -14.93 -19.45
C PHE A 656 4.97 -16.20 -18.58
N ASP A 657 5.72 -16.15 -17.48
CA ASP A 657 5.93 -17.34 -16.64
C ASP A 657 4.63 -17.97 -16.08
N PHE A 658 3.54 -17.21 -15.95
CA PHE A 658 2.22 -17.73 -15.56
C PHE A 658 1.71 -18.86 -16.49
N PHE A 659 2.04 -18.84 -17.78
CA PHE A 659 1.63 -19.88 -18.73
C PHE A 659 2.43 -21.18 -18.56
N ALA A 660 3.47 -21.21 -17.72
CA ALA A 660 4.24 -22.43 -17.46
C ALA A 660 3.37 -23.58 -16.94
N ALA A 661 2.32 -23.28 -16.17
CA ALA A 661 1.38 -24.28 -15.68
C ALA A 661 0.53 -24.93 -16.78
N ARG A 662 0.43 -24.31 -17.96
CA ARG A 662 -0.31 -24.84 -19.13
C ARG A 662 0.56 -25.72 -20.03
N LEU A 663 1.86 -25.83 -19.74
CA LEU A 663 2.78 -26.66 -20.49
C LEU A 663 2.63 -28.14 -20.12
N THR A 664 2.75 -29.01 -21.13
CA THR A 664 2.89 -30.46 -20.90
C THR A 664 4.18 -30.75 -20.11
N PRO A 665 4.28 -31.89 -19.39
CA PRO A 665 5.51 -32.23 -18.65
C PRO A 665 6.77 -32.20 -19.53
N ALA A 666 6.69 -32.66 -20.78
CA ALA A 666 7.81 -32.61 -21.73
C ALA A 666 8.20 -31.17 -22.09
N GLN A 667 7.23 -30.26 -22.25
CA GLN A 667 7.49 -28.84 -22.49
C GLN A 667 8.05 -28.14 -21.24
N GLN A 668 7.60 -28.51 -20.04
CA GLN A 668 8.16 -27.99 -18.80
C GLN A 668 9.63 -28.39 -18.65
N VAL A 669 9.96 -29.66 -18.93
CA VAL A 669 11.35 -30.15 -18.96
C VAL A 669 12.15 -29.43 -20.04
N LYS A 670 11.61 -29.26 -21.25
CA LYS A 670 12.29 -28.51 -22.32
C LYS A 670 12.55 -27.05 -21.93
N LYS A 671 11.57 -26.37 -21.33
CA LYS A 671 11.71 -25.00 -20.81
C LYS A 671 12.75 -24.94 -19.69
N TYR A 672 12.72 -25.90 -18.76
CA TYR A 672 13.66 -25.99 -17.65
C TYR A 672 15.09 -26.29 -18.12
N LEU A 673 15.28 -27.22 -19.05
CA LEU A 673 16.56 -27.51 -19.69
C LEU A 673 17.05 -26.33 -20.52
N GLY A 674 16.16 -25.62 -21.22
CA GLY A 674 16.50 -24.35 -21.88
C GLY A 674 16.96 -23.28 -20.89
N LYS A 675 16.31 -23.17 -19.73
CA LYS A 675 16.75 -22.30 -18.63
C LYS A 675 18.08 -22.78 -18.01
N LEU A 676 18.30 -24.09 -17.86
CA LEU A 676 19.54 -24.66 -17.33
C LEU A 676 20.71 -24.59 -18.32
N ASP A 677 20.50 -24.70 -19.62
CA ASP A 677 21.56 -24.53 -20.63
C ASP A 677 21.95 -23.04 -20.73
N LYS A 678 20.96 -22.15 -20.55
CA LYS A 678 21.17 -20.71 -20.33
C LYS A 678 21.86 -20.40 -18.98
N ASN A 679 21.61 -21.17 -17.93
CA ASN A 679 22.17 -20.98 -16.57
C ASN A 679 23.43 -21.82 -16.27
N GLY A 680 23.78 -22.81 -17.10
CA GLY A 680 24.92 -23.72 -16.93
C GLY A 680 26.19 -23.21 -17.62
N LYS A 681 26.04 -22.27 -18.57
CA LYS A 681 27.10 -21.35 -19.03
C LYS A 681 27.13 -20.10 -18.14
N ALA A 682 27.17 -20.32 -16.83
CA ALA A 682 26.43 -19.60 -15.80
C ALA A 682 26.59 -18.07 -15.66
N GLY A 683 25.42 -17.41 -15.57
CA GLY A 683 25.20 -16.12 -14.91
C GLY A 683 24.65 -14.99 -15.79
N ALA A 684 24.00 -15.28 -16.93
CA ALA A 684 23.76 -14.23 -17.92
C ALA A 684 22.64 -14.53 -18.95
N SER A 685 21.40 -14.88 -18.58
CA SER A 685 20.41 -15.22 -19.62
C SER A 685 19.55 -14.06 -20.15
N ASP A 686 19.38 -12.98 -19.39
CA ASP A 686 18.90 -11.70 -19.95
C ASP A 686 20.05 -10.67 -20.10
N PHE A 687 21.21 -10.94 -19.48
CA PHE A 687 22.38 -10.05 -19.46
C PHE A 687 23.66 -10.63 -20.12
N SER A 688 23.61 -11.77 -20.83
CA SER A 688 24.77 -12.26 -21.64
C SER A 688 25.19 -11.24 -22.67
N PHE A 689 24.24 -10.41 -23.11
CA PHE A 689 24.48 -9.28 -23.99
C PHE A 689 25.49 -8.25 -23.42
N PHE A 690 25.61 -8.10 -22.10
CA PHE A 690 26.52 -7.12 -21.49
C PHE A 690 27.95 -7.62 -21.31
N LYS A 691 28.17 -8.95 -21.29
CA LYS A 691 29.50 -9.53 -21.06
C LYS A 691 30.37 -9.58 -22.33
N ASP A 692 29.76 -9.60 -23.52
CA ASP A 692 30.50 -9.75 -24.77
C ASP A 692 31.26 -8.48 -25.23
N ASP A 693 30.90 -7.28 -24.73
CA ASP A 693 31.59 -6.02 -25.08
C ASP A 693 32.50 -5.46 -23.97
N ALA A 694 32.41 -5.93 -22.72
CA ALA A 694 33.40 -5.61 -21.68
C ALA A 694 34.81 -6.18 -22.02
N ALA A 695 34.87 -7.16 -22.92
CA ALA A 695 36.12 -7.66 -23.50
C ALA A 695 36.67 -6.79 -24.65
N ARG A 696 35.93 -5.76 -25.11
CA ARG A 696 36.34 -4.87 -26.21
C ARG A 696 36.79 -3.48 -25.76
N ASP A 697 36.22 -2.94 -24.69
CA ASP A 697 36.61 -1.63 -24.16
C ASP A 697 37.32 -1.78 -22.81
N GLY A 698 38.66 -1.74 -22.85
CA GLY A 698 39.57 -2.11 -21.77
C GLY A 698 39.38 -1.38 -20.43
N VAL A 699 38.50 -1.93 -19.58
CA VAL A 699 38.42 -1.65 -18.13
C VAL A 699 38.49 -2.98 -17.37
N ALA A 700 39.58 -3.74 -17.57
CA ALA A 700 39.81 -5.04 -16.94
C ALA A 700 40.69 -4.99 -15.67
N ALA A 701 41.16 -3.83 -15.24
CA ALA A 701 42.19 -3.77 -14.19
C ALA A 701 41.68 -3.76 -12.73
N SER A 702 40.41 -3.45 -12.46
CA SER A 702 39.89 -3.33 -11.08
C SER A 702 39.03 -4.51 -10.60
N ILE A 703 38.55 -5.37 -11.52
CA ILE A 703 37.69 -6.51 -11.20
C ILE A 703 38.50 -7.80 -10.95
N GLU A 704 39.66 -7.96 -11.60
CA GLU A 704 40.51 -9.15 -11.42
C GLU A 704 41.17 -9.22 -10.02
N GLN A 705 41.45 -8.07 -9.39
CA GLN A 705 42.06 -8.03 -8.04
C GLN A 705 41.10 -8.47 -6.92
N ASN A 706 39.79 -8.31 -7.09
CA ASN A 706 38.79 -8.75 -6.11
C ASN A 706 38.38 -10.22 -6.27
N ASN A 707 38.58 -10.80 -7.45
CA ASN A 707 38.26 -12.21 -7.72
C ASN A 707 39.40 -13.17 -7.35
N SER A 708 40.67 -12.75 -7.39
CA SER A 708 41.77 -13.61 -6.89
C SER A 708 41.68 -13.85 -5.39
N ASN A 709 41.30 -12.82 -4.60
CA ASN A 709 41.14 -12.94 -3.14
C ASN A 709 39.96 -13.83 -2.71
N LYS A 710 38.91 -13.98 -3.54
CA LYS A 710 37.78 -14.87 -3.25
C LYS A 710 38.06 -16.34 -3.59
N ASN A 711 38.84 -16.60 -4.63
CA ASN A 711 39.25 -17.96 -5.00
C ASN A 711 40.20 -18.57 -3.96
N ASP A 712 41.06 -17.76 -3.32
CA ASP A 712 41.94 -18.23 -2.25
C ASP A 712 41.18 -18.55 -0.94
N GLN A 713 40.09 -17.84 -0.64
CA GLN A 713 39.22 -18.13 0.51
C GLN A 713 38.33 -19.37 0.28
N CYS A 714 37.89 -19.63 -0.95
CA CYS A 714 37.10 -20.81 -1.28
C CYS A 714 37.94 -22.11 -1.22
N ASN A 715 39.21 -22.04 -1.63
CA ASN A 715 40.15 -23.16 -1.54
C ASN A 715 40.59 -23.48 -0.10
N GLN A 716 40.59 -22.48 0.81
CA GLN A 716 40.84 -22.73 2.23
C GLN A 716 39.65 -23.39 2.95
N ALA A 717 38.41 -23.09 2.54
CA ALA A 717 37.21 -23.72 3.11
C ALA A 717 37.02 -25.18 2.68
N GLN A 718 37.46 -25.56 1.48
CA GLN A 718 37.39 -26.96 1.01
C GLN A 718 38.41 -27.89 1.70
N ASN A 719 39.56 -27.37 2.16
CA ASN A 719 40.56 -28.17 2.87
C ASN A 719 40.28 -28.37 4.37
N GLN A 720 39.28 -27.70 4.95
CA GLN A 720 38.84 -27.92 6.35
C GLN A 720 37.67 -28.90 6.49
N LEU A 721 37.14 -29.43 5.39
CA LEU A 721 36.04 -30.41 5.38
C LEU A 721 36.51 -31.86 5.17
N PHE A 722 37.82 -32.11 5.24
CA PHE A 722 38.45 -33.44 5.08
C PHE A 722 39.45 -33.82 6.19
N LEU A 723 39.28 -33.23 7.39
CA LEU A 723 39.83 -33.67 8.68
C LEU A 723 38.70 -33.61 9.72
#